data_AF-R5Z2N7-F1
#
_entry.id   AF-R5Z2N7-F1
#
_cell.length_a   1.000
_cell.length_b   1.000
_cell.length_c   1.000
_cell.angle_alpha   90.00
_cell.angle_beta   90.00
_cell.angle_gamma   90.00
#
_symmetry.space_group_name_H-M   'P 1'
#
loop_
_entity.id
_entity.type
_entity.pdbx_description
1 polymer ?
#
loop_
_entity_poly.entity_id
_entity_poly.type
_entity_poly.pdbx_seq_one_letter_code
_entity_poly.pdbx_strand_id
1 'polypeptide(L)'
;MENTQEKDIKKGKLNKFKKVINITSIIMFISFLFLSYSILLISGVETELRYIGIGILLLINLIVIFVLRKIIKKKKIGRYILYFIILLILTVGQATLGYFVYKTYSSINNINKDKITYSTSLVVKTDSKIKDLNDLKDKKIGILNDKKDIDNHILGMELIKNEKLNDKNTIIDYDDLSSLISDLYKKKLDAIIISSNYKVMFKTIETYSKIDEETKVLKSLEKTYKKSEINKITGEEDITLNKNSSITEPFTLLLMGVDATGDKLDKNSTGNGDSLMLITFNPKTLNATILSIPRDSYVYIPNMGKENKITHAAWGGTNHMIRTIENFTDVKINYYMKINFRGVVKLVDALGGVYIDVPTDMCTDNSFRYGKICLKKGYQKLNGEQALSFARNRYAFATGDLQRGVNQQIVVQAMLNELKNIKSASQALTILDTVSESMDTNFTTKQLLSFYDIFKTVLETSSTDSNLINIQQLYLAGSSQNIYDERAERILYNYIPNQSSLNKIKDAMKKNLSTTTKTMIKEMDFDIEDKFEMTTIGKTGLSATKLYTLLPNFVGKNIDYAKSWLNSNGITDIKIEYEESDKADGTILTQSLPEAKRVDYIKDGITFKVAEKKEEVIEPTEPNNPEEGNTTENTEKPETPTPEENTEEQNNE
;
A
#
# COMPACT_ATOMS: atom_id res chain seq x y z
N MET A 1 32.49 22.95 78.90
CA MET A 1 32.90 22.05 77.79
C MET A 1 31.76 21.73 76.81
N GLU A 2 30.48 21.79 77.21
CA GLU A 2 29.31 21.58 76.32
C GLU A 2 29.24 22.50 75.08
N ASN A 3 29.65 23.77 75.21
CA ASN A 3 29.49 24.77 74.14
C ASN A 3 30.48 24.58 72.96
N THR A 4 31.56 23.81 73.16
CA THR A 4 32.57 23.52 72.12
C THR A 4 32.14 22.32 71.27
N GLN A 5 31.59 21.29 71.92
CA GLN A 5 31.08 20.08 71.26
C GLN A 5 29.88 20.39 70.35
N GLU A 6 28.97 21.27 70.78
CA GLU A 6 27.82 21.70 69.97
C GLU A 6 28.24 22.52 68.74
N LYS A 7 29.28 23.35 68.87
CA LYS A 7 29.86 24.13 67.76
C LYS A 7 30.56 23.22 66.73
N ASP A 8 31.28 22.21 67.18
CA ASP A 8 31.96 21.26 66.28
C ASP A 8 30.96 20.35 65.56
N ILE A 9 29.88 19.92 66.22
CA ILE A 9 28.77 19.20 65.59
C ILE A 9 28.08 20.08 64.52
N LYS A 10 27.81 21.36 64.82
CA LYS A 10 27.26 22.32 63.84
C LYS A 10 28.19 22.55 62.66
N LYS A 11 29.51 22.65 62.89
CA LYS A 11 30.55 22.84 61.85
C LYS A 11 30.69 21.62 60.95
N GLY A 12 30.67 20.41 61.52
CA GLY A 12 30.66 19.15 60.79
C GLY A 12 29.42 18.97 59.91
N LYS A 13 28.22 19.28 60.44
CA LYS A 13 26.97 19.30 59.66
C LYS A 13 27.04 20.30 58.50
N LEU A 14 27.57 21.51 58.72
CA LEU A 14 27.72 22.54 57.67
C LEU A 14 28.64 22.09 56.52
N ASN A 15 29.72 21.38 56.82
CA ASN A 15 30.63 20.84 55.81
C ASN A 15 29.99 19.73 54.96
N LYS A 16 29.13 18.88 55.57
CA LYS A 16 28.34 17.90 54.82
C LYS A 16 27.37 18.59 53.84
N PHE A 17 26.65 19.63 54.28
CA PHE A 17 25.75 20.41 53.41
C PHE A 17 26.49 21.08 52.24
N LYS A 18 27.70 21.60 52.46
CA LYS A 18 28.53 22.16 51.38
C LYS A 18 28.91 21.11 50.32
N LYS A 19 29.28 19.89 50.74
CA LYS A 19 29.57 18.80 49.80
C LYS A 19 28.34 18.43 48.98
N VAL A 20 27.18 18.29 49.63
CA VAL A 20 25.90 18.00 48.95
C VAL A 20 25.58 19.07 47.90
N ILE A 21 25.73 20.35 48.26
CA ILE A 21 25.49 21.47 47.33
C ILE A 21 26.42 21.46 46.12
N ASN A 22 27.71 21.14 46.32
CA ASN A 22 28.65 21.05 45.21
C ASN A 22 28.27 19.89 44.27
N ILE A 23 27.91 18.74 44.83
CA ILE A 23 27.45 17.58 44.06
C ILE A 23 26.17 17.94 43.27
N THR A 24 25.17 18.54 43.91
CA THR A 24 23.94 18.93 43.19
C THR A 24 24.17 20.01 42.14
N SER A 25 25.13 20.92 42.34
CA SER A 25 25.51 21.90 41.31
C SER A 25 26.13 21.22 40.08
N ILE A 26 26.93 20.17 40.29
CA ILE A 26 27.50 19.34 39.21
C ILE A 26 26.38 18.60 38.48
N ILE A 27 25.45 17.97 39.21
CA ILE A 27 24.30 17.26 38.61
C ILE A 27 23.43 18.22 37.81
N MET A 28 23.17 19.43 38.31
CA MET A 28 22.45 20.47 37.56
C MET A 28 23.19 20.80 36.26
N PHE A 29 24.52 20.94 36.29
CA PHE A 29 25.30 21.21 35.09
C PHE A 29 25.25 20.04 34.09
N ILE A 30 25.29 18.79 34.55
CA ILE A 30 25.09 17.60 33.70
C ILE A 30 23.69 17.61 33.07
N SER A 31 22.66 17.96 33.85
CA SER A 31 21.28 18.11 33.36
C SER A 31 21.17 19.20 32.28
N PHE A 32 21.84 20.33 32.46
CA PHE A 32 21.97 21.37 31.45
C PHE A 32 22.69 20.89 30.18
N LEU A 33 23.78 20.13 30.30
CA LEU A 33 24.48 19.56 29.15
C LEU A 33 23.59 18.56 28.39
N PHE A 34 22.85 17.73 29.12
CA PHE A 34 21.89 16.80 28.52
C PHE A 34 20.75 17.54 27.78
N LEU A 35 20.16 18.57 28.39
CA LEU A 35 19.17 19.43 27.74
C LEU A 35 19.76 20.09 26.48
N SER A 36 20.97 20.66 26.59
CA SER A 36 21.64 21.32 25.47
C SER A 36 21.93 20.36 24.32
N TYR A 37 22.44 19.16 24.63
CA TYR A 37 22.62 18.08 23.66
C TYR A 37 21.30 17.71 22.97
N SER A 38 20.24 17.50 23.75
CA SER A 38 18.92 17.14 23.23
C SER A 38 18.37 18.21 22.30
N ILE A 39 18.54 19.48 22.66
CA ILE A 39 18.18 20.63 21.84
C ILE A 39 19.02 20.68 20.54
N LEU A 40 20.31 20.33 20.58
CA LEU A 40 21.16 20.32 19.38
C LEU A 40 20.79 19.23 18.36
N LEU A 41 20.13 18.14 18.80
CA LEU A 41 19.70 17.05 17.92
C LEU A 41 18.59 17.48 16.93
N ILE A 42 17.73 18.44 17.31
CA ILE A 42 16.68 18.98 16.45
C ILE A 42 17.21 20.04 15.46
N SER A 43 18.32 19.70 14.78
CA SER A 43 18.97 20.59 13.80
C SER A 43 18.02 20.95 12.66
N GLY A 44 18.07 22.22 12.21
CA GLY A 44 17.19 22.74 11.15
C GLY A 44 15.99 23.52 11.70
N VAL A 45 15.49 23.19 12.89
CA VAL A 45 14.41 23.92 13.56
C VAL A 45 14.98 25.13 14.30
N GLU A 46 14.54 26.36 13.98
CA GLU A 46 14.82 27.59 14.74
C GLU A 46 16.29 27.75 15.19
N THR A 47 17.21 27.62 14.23
CA THR A 47 18.64 27.44 14.52
C THR A 47 19.25 28.55 15.36
N GLU A 48 18.94 29.82 15.08
CA GLU A 48 19.44 30.95 15.86
C GLU A 48 18.85 30.98 17.28
N LEU A 49 17.52 30.84 17.40
CA LEU A 49 16.83 30.82 18.69
C LEU A 49 17.33 29.68 19.58
N ARG A 50 17.71 28.55 18.99
CA ARG A 50 18.28 27.41 19.70
C ARG A 50 19.58 27.78 20.42
N TYR A 51 20.54 28.37 19.71
CA TYR A 51 21.84 28.73 20.29
C TYR A 51 21.69 29.86 21.31
N ILE A 52 20.84 30.85 21.01
CA ILE A 52 20.50 31.93 21.95
C ILE A 52 19.87 31.34 23.22
N GLY A 53 18.91 30.42 23.08
CA GLY A 53 18.24 29.75 24.20
C GLY A 53 19.19 28.96 25.09
N ILE A 54 20.13 28.19 24.50
CA ILE A 54 21.19 27.49 25.25
C ILE A 54 22.06 28.49 26.02
N GLY A 55 22.46 29.60 25.37
CA GLY A 55 23.27 30.65 25.99
C GLY A 55 22.55 31.33 27.18
N ILE A 56 21.27 31.66 27.01
CA ILE A 56 20.43 32.23 28.07
C ILE A 56 20.28 31.24 29.24
N LEU A 57 20.02 29.96 28.96
CA LEU A 57 19.93 28.91 29.98
C LEU A 57 21.23 28.77 30.77
N LEU A 58 22.38 28.80 30.10
CA LEU A 58 23.69 28.78 30.76
C LEU A 58 23.86 30.00 31.69
N LEU A 59 23.51 31.20 31.21
CA LEU A 59 23.60 32.43 31.97
C LEU A 59 22.69 32.42 33.20
N ILE A 60 21.44 31.94 33.07
CA ILE A 60 20.51 31.74 34.19
C ILE A 60 21.11 30.77 35.22
N ASN A 61 21.64 29.63 34.80
CA ASN A 61 22.28 28.67 35.70
C ASN A 61 23.44 29.30 36.48
N LEU A 62 24.30 30.07 35.82
CA LEU A 62 25.42 30.77 36.46
C LEU A 62 24.94 31.85 37.45
N ILE A 63 23.94 32.64 37.09
CA ILE A 63 23.34 33.66 37.97
C ILE A 63 22.73 33.01 39.21
N VAL A 64 21.96 31.93 39.04
CA VAL A 64 21.34 31.21 40.16
C VAL A 64 22.42 30.69 41.11
N ILE A 65 23.46 30.03 40.61
CA ILE A 65 24.58 29.57 41.45
C ILE A 65 25.22 30.75 42.19
N PHE A 66 25.46 31.88 41.50
CA PHE A 66 26.09 33.06 42.08
C PHE A 66 25.24 33.70 43.20
N VAL A 67 23.94 33.94 42.95
CA VAL A 67 23.00 34.53 43.91
C VAL A 67 22.85 33.62 45.11
N LEU A 68 22.63 32.32 44.88
CA LEU A 68 22.43 31.38 45.96
C LEU A 68 23.70 31.20 46.82
N ARG A 69 24.91 31.29 46.22
CA ARG A 69 26.18 31.31 46.97
C ARG A 69 26.29 32.53 47.90
N LYS A 70 25.76 33.71 47.52
CA LYS A 70 25.71 34.88 48.42
C LYS A 70 24.80 34.61 49.63
N ILE A 71 23.66 33.94 49.45
CA ILE A 71 22.69 33.66 50.51
C ILE A 71 23.29 32.76 51.61
N ILE A 72 24.17 31.82 51.23
CA ILE A 72 24.82 30.85 52.11
C ILE A 72 25.87 31.48 53.05
N LYS A 73 26.42 32.67 52.73
CA LYS A 73 27.46 33.32 53.55
C LYS A 73 27.05 33.54 55.01
N LYS A 74 25.75 33.64 55.31
CA LYS A 74 25.22 33.82 56.68
C LYS A 74 25.15 32.53 57.53
N LYS A 75 25.68 31.39 57.05
CA LYS A 75 25.86 30.09 57.77
C LYS A 75 24.61 29.50 58.49
N LYS A 76 23.37 29.89 58.13
CA LYS A 76 22.13 29.31 58.66
C LYS A 76 21.69 28.07 57.86
N ILE A 77 21.34 26.98 58.55
CA ILE A 77 21.01 25.68 57.92
C ILE A 77 19.81 25.75 56.96
N GLY A 78 18.74 26.47 57.31
CA GLY A 78 17.55 26.60 56.45
C GLY A 78 17.85 27.20 55.07
N ARG A 79 18.92 27.99 54.93
CA ARG A 79 19.35 28.56 53.64
C ARG A 79 20.05 27.55 52.74
N TYR A 80 20.78 26.60 53.33
CA TYR A 80 21.37 25.47 52.59
C TYR A 80 20.25 24.55 52.05
N ILE A 81 19.20 24.34 52.85
CA ILE A 81 18.02 23.57 52.44
C ILE A 81 17.30 24.27 51.28
N LEU A 82 17.03 25.57 51.40
CA LEU A 82 16.41 26.34 50.31
C LEU A 82 17.25 26.32 49.02
N TYR A 83 18.58 26.48 49.13
CA TYR A 83 19.51 26.36 48.00
C TYR A 83 19.37 24.99 47.33
N PHE A 84 19.39 23.91 48.12
CA PHE A 84 19.26 22.55 47.62
C PHE A 84 17.92 22.33 46.90
N ILE A 85 16.81 22.82 47.46
CA ILE A 85 15.48 22.70 46.84
C ILE A 85 15.44 23.42 45.49
N ILE A 86 15.96 24.66 45.40
CA ILE A 86 15.98 25.42 44.15
C ILE A 86 16.83 24.69 43.09
N LEU A 87 18.02 24.21 43.45
CA LEU A 87 18.84 23.42 42.54
C LEU A 87 18.15 22.13 42.10
N LEU A 88 17.47 21.44 43.02
CA LEU A 88 16.77 20.21 42.72
C LEU A 88 15.64 20.48 41.70
N ILE A 89 14.85 21.52 41.91
CA ILE A 89 13.78 21.93 41.00
C ILE A 89 14.36 22.25 39.60
N LEU A 90 15.43 23.04 39.52
CA LEU A 90 16.07 23.37 38.25
C LEU A 90 16.64 22.13 37.55
N THR A 91 17.31 21.26 38.30
CA THR A 91 17.89 20.01 37.80
C THR A 91 16.81 19.11 37.22
N VAL A 92 15.72 18.90 37.97
CA VAL A 92 14.58 18.07 37.55
C VAL A 92 13.87 18.70 36.35
N GLY A 93 13.64 20.01 36.37
CA GLY A 93 13.03 20.73 35.25
C GLY A 93 13.84 20.61 33.95
N GLN A 94 15.16 20.82 34.03
CA GLN A 94 16.06 20.67 32.88
C GLN A 94 16.13 19.23 32.38
N ALA A 95 16.20 18.25 33.29
CA ALA A 95 16.26 16.83 32.92
C ALA A 95 14.96 16.40 32.24
N THR A 96 13.82 16.83 32.79
CA THR A 96 12.49 16.55 32.25
C THR A 96 12.32 17.18 30.88
N LEU A 97 12.67 18.46 30.72
CA LEU A 97 12.63 19.14 29.42
C LEU A 97 13.56 18.48 28.41
N GLY A 98 14.78 18.13 28.82
CA GLY A 98 15.77 17.44 27.99
C GLY A 98 15.24 16.09 27.53
N TYR A 99 14.61 15.32 28.42
CA TYR A 99 13.96 14.05 28.10
C TYR A 99 12.85 14.23 27.09
N PHE A 100 11.98 15.24 27.23
CA PHE A 100 10.91 15.49 26.26
C PHE A 100 11.44 15.87 24.87
N VAL A 101 12.46 16.73 24.80
CA VAL A 101 13.09 17.11 23.52
C VAL A 101 13.78 15.91 22.89
N TYR A 102 14.55 15.14 23.67
CA TYR A 102 15.20 13.92 23.20
C TYR A 102 14.19 12.87 22.73
N LYS A 103 13.10 12.66 23.49
CA LYS A 103 12.03 11.73 23.10
C LYS A 103 11.41 12.16 21.79
N THR A 104 11.09 13.45 21.62
CA THR A 104 10.56 14.00 20.36
C THR A 104 11.50 13.71 19.19
N TYR A 105 12.80 14.01 19.34
CA TYR A 105 13.80 13.70 18.33
C TYR A 105 13.88 12.19 18.05
N SER A 106 13.90 11.36 19.09
CA SER A 106 13.98 9.91 18.95
C SER A 106 12.77 9.35 18.22
N SER A 107 11.56 9.81 18.53
CA SER A 107 10.34 9.38 17.83
C SER A 107 10.43 9.76 16.35
N ILE A 108 10.83 10.99 16.01
CA ILE A 108 11.04 11.42 14.61
C ILE A 108 12.12 10.60 13.91
N ASN A 109 13.26 10.37 14.58
CA ASN A 109 14.36 9.59 14.03
C ASN A 109 13.96 8.13 13.77
N ASN A 110 13.09 7.57 14.62
CA ASN A 110 12.59 6.20 14.47
C ASN A 110 11.51 6.06 13.38
N ILE A 111 10.95 7.16 12.85
CA ILE A 111 10.10 7.13 11.64
C ILE A 111 10.95 6.74 10.43
N ASN A 112 12.17 7.28 10.33
CA ASN A 112 13.12 6.90 9.28
C ASN A 112 13.87 5.63 9.68
N LYS A 113 13.29 4.48 9.36
CA LYS A 113 13.99 3.20 9.47
C LYS A 113 15.10 3.19 8.41
N ASP A 114 16.34 3.46 8.82
CA ASP A 114 17.53 3.46 7.96
C ASP A 114 17.88 2.06 7.42
N LYS A 115 17.18 1.04 7.94
CA LYS A 115 17.37 -0.37 7.62
C LYS A 115 16.08 -0.99 7.09
N ILE A 116 16.24 -1.92 6.15
CA ILE A 116 15.17 -2.78 5.65
C ILE A 116 15.59 -4.23 5.89
N THR A 117 14.67 -5.03 6.43
CA THR A 117 14.84 -6.47 6.59
C THR A 117 14.18 -7.17 5.42
N TYR A 118 14.98 -7.90 4.66
CA TYR A 118 14.58 -8.77 3.55
C TYR A 118 14.54 -10.22 4.06
N SER A 119 13.65 -11.01 3.49
CA SER A 119 13.39 -12.39 3.94
C SER A 119 12.95 -13.27 2.79
N THR A 120 13.59 -14.43 2.67
CA THR A 120 13.23 -15.46 1.70
C THR A 120 12.91 -16.78 2.39
N SER A 121 12.08 -17.59 1.76
CA SER A 121 11.62 -18.87 2.26
C SER A 121 11.72 -19.95 1.19
N LEU A 122 12.16 -21.14 1.61
CA LEU A 122 12.01 -22.38 0.87
C LEU A 122 10.65 -22.98 1.21
N VAL A 123 9.80 -23.08 0.20
CA VAL A 123 8.38 -23.43 0.33
C VAL A 123 8.07 -24.69 -0.45
N VAL A 124 7.25 -25.55 0.14
CA VAL A 124 6.69 -26.74 -0.52
C VAL A 124 5.19 -26.83 -0.30
N LYS A 125 4.50 -27.63 -1.10
CA LYS A 125 3.07 -27.95 -0.88
C LYS A 125 2.90 -28.80 0.39
N THR A 126 1.84 -28.54 1.15
CA THR A 126 1.53 -29.28 2.39
C THR A 126 1.24 -30.77 2.11
N ASP A 127 0.61 -31.09 0.98
CA ASP A 127 0.34 -32.46 0.51
C ASP A 127 1.56 -33.15 -0.14
N SER A 128 2.73 -32.50 -0.18
CA SER A 128 3.96 -33.14 -0.63
C SER A 128 4.51 -34.12 0.42
N LYS A 129 5.26 -35.13 -0.04
CA LYS A 129 5.95 -36.09 0.84
C LYS A 129 7.14 -35.49 1.60
N ILE A 130 7.58 -34.27 1.24
CA ILE A 130 8.75 -33.60 1.78
C ILE A 130 8.39 -32.98 3.12
N LYS A 131 8.97 -33.43 4.23
CA LYS A 131 8.71 -32.91 5.59
C LYS A 131 9.81 -31.98 6.07
N ASP A 132 11.05 -32.26 5.71
CA ASP A 132 12.22 -31.46 6.07
C ASP A 132 13.24 -31.37 4.93
N LEU A 133 14.37 -30.71 5.18
CA LEU A 133 15.42 -30.47 4.18
C LEU A 133 16.07 -31.76 3.66
N ASN A 134 16.05 -32.86 4.42
CA ASN A 134 16.67 -34.12 3.97
C ASN A 134 15.84 -34.81 2.89
N ASP A 135 14.54 -34.54 2.84
CA ASP A 135 13.62 -35.09 1.83
C ASP A 135 13.76 -34.39 0.46
N LEU A 136 14.51 -33.29 0.39
CA LEU A 136 14.84 -32.56 -0.84
C LEU A 136 16.08 -33.16 -1.53
N LYS A 137 16.09 -34.47 -1.77
CA LYS A 137 17.14 -35.08 -2.61
C LYS A 137 16.56 -35.42 -3.98
N ASP A 138 17.30 -35.07 -5.04
CA ASP A 138 16.95 -35.28 -6.44
C ASP A 138 15.62 -34.60 -6.83
N LYS A 139 15.37 -33.41 -6.25
CA LYS A 139 14.14 -32.63 -6.44
C LYS A 139 14.34 -31.42 -7.35
N LYS A 140 13.23 -30.91 -7.88
CA LYS A 140 13.19 -29.66 -8.66
C LYS A 140 12.84 -28.48 -7.76
N ILE A 141 13.73 -27.51 -7.68
CA ILE A 141 13.55 -26.29 -6.88
C ILE A 141 13.52 -25.10 -7.83
N GLY A 142 12.42 -24.36 -7.84
CA GLY A 142 12.30 -23.14 -8.64
C GLY A 142 12.81 -21.90 -7.92
N ILE A 143 13.38 -20.95 -8.67
CA ILE A 143 13.81 -19.64 -8.18
C ILE A 143 13.55 -18.56 -9.24
N LEU A 144 13.35 -17.31 -8.82
CA LEU A 144 13.20 -16.17 -9.73
C LEU A 144 14.55 -15.83 -10.40
N ASN A 145 14.54 -15.60 -11.71
CA ASN A 145 15.68 -15.18 -12.53
C ASN A 145 15.83 -13.65 -12.58
N ASP A 146 15.81 -12.99 -11.43
CA ASP A 146 16.07 -11.55 -11.33
C ASP A 146 17.25 -11.30 -10.40
N LYS A 147 18.44 -11.15 -10.97
CA LYS A 147 19.69 -10.90 -10.22
C LYS A 147 19.67 -9.65 -9.36
N LYS A 148 18.68 -8.77 -9.54
CA LYS A 148 18.52 -7.53 -8.77
C LYS A 148 17.49 -7.68 -7.64
N ASP A 149 16.69 -8.74 -7.63
CA ASP A 149 15.70 -8.99 -6.58
C ASP A 149 16.38 -9.58 -5.34
N ILE A 150 16.33 -8.83 -4.24
CA ILE A 150 16.96 -9.23 -2.98
C ILE A 150 16.24 -10.43 -2.34
N ASP A 151 14.91 -10.39 -2.27
CA ASP A 151 14.13 -11.41 -1.55
C ASP A 151 14.09 -12.72 -2.32
N ASN A 152 13.83 -12.65 -3.63
CA ASN A 152 13.52 -13.83 -4.44
C ASN A 152 14.76 -14.45 -5.10
N HIS A 153 15.82 -13.67 -5.35
CA HIS A 153 17.02 -14.19 -6.02
C HIS A 153 18.29 -14.10 -5.16
N ILE A 154 18.68 -12.91 -4.67
CA ILE A 154 19.96 -12.75 -3.98
C ILE A 154 19.99 -13.54 -2.67
N LEU A 155 18.99 -13.34 -1.80
CA LEU A 155 18.85 -14.14 -0.58
C LEU A 155 18.49 -15.59 -0.91
N GLY A 156 17.76 -15.82 -2.01
CA GLY A 156 17.42 -17.17 -2.46
C GLY A 156 18.65 -18.01 -2.79
N MET A 157 19.58 -17.43 -3.56
CA MET A 157 20.88 -18.04 -3.88
C MET A 157 21.77 -18.18 -2.64
N GLU A 158 21.73 -17.23 -1.70
CA GLU A 158 22.40 -17.35 -0.41
C GLU A 158 21.85 -18.54 0.40
N LEU A 159 20.52 -18.73 0.42
CA LEU A 159 19.86 -19.87 1.06
C LEU A 159 20.23 -21.21 0.37
N ILE A 160 20.21 -21.27 -0.97
CA ILE A 160 20.68 -22.45 -1.74
C ILE A 160 22.10 -22.83 -1.34
N LYS A 161 22.99 -21.83 -1.26
CA LYS A 161 24.40 -22.03 -0.90
C LYS A 161 24.56 -22.51 0.54
N ASN A 162 23.89 -21.87 1.49
CA ASN A 162 24.00 -22.19 2.92
C ASN A 162 23.54 -23.61 3.23
N GLU A 163 22.47 -24.06 2.57
CA GLU A 163 21.87 -25.38 2.78
C GLU A 163 22.35 -26.43 1.75
N LYS A 164 23.32 -26.07 0.88
CA LYS A 164 23.89 -26.94 -0.16
C LYS A 164 22.85 -27.60 -1.07
N LEU A 165 21.79 -26.87 -1.41
CA LEU A 165 20.67 -27.42 -2.17
C LEU A 165 21.08 -27.78 -3.61
N ASN A 166 22.02 -27.03 -4.20
CA ASN A 166 22.48 -27.24 -5.57
C ASN A 166 23.28 -28.54 -5.76
N ASP A 167 23.85 -29.11 -4.68
CA ASP A 167 24.66 -30.33 -4.76
C ASP A 167 23.80 -31.58 -5.01
N LYS A 168 22.50 -31.50 -4.70
CA LYS A 168 21.58 -32.66 -4.66
C LYS A 168 20.28 -32.43 -5.42
N ASN A 169 20.06 -31.26 -6.00
CA ASN A 169 18.78 -30.88 -6.60
C ASN A 169 18.98 -30.15 -7.93
N THR A 170 17.93 -30.14 -8.74
CA THR A 170 17.88 -29.32 -9.96
C THR A 170 17.28 -27.97 -9.63
N ILE A 171 18.05 -26.90 -9.82
CA ILE A 171 17.56 -25.52 -9.70
C ILE A 171 17.02 -25.07 -11.06
N ILE A 172 15.80 -24.53 -11.08
CA ILE A 172 15.10 -24.10 -12.30
C ILE A 172 14.80 -22.61 -12.18
N ASP A 173 15.27 -21.84 -13.15
CA ASP A 173 15.06 -20.40 -13.23
C ASP A 173 13.68 -20.08 -13.83
N TYR A 174 13.00 -19.09 -13.24
CA TYR A 174 11.71 -18.59 -13.69
C TYR A 174 11.77 -17.07 -13.91
N ASP A 175 11.22 -16.59 -15.01
CA ASP A 175 11.23 -15.15 -15.33
C ASP A 175 10.24 -14.34 -14.47
N ASP A 176 9.22 -14.98 -13.88
CA ASP A 176 8.30 -14.34 -12.96
C ASP A 176 7.79 -15.24 -11.83
N LEU A 177 7.39 -14.59 -10.74
CA LEU A 177 6.90 -15.25 -9.52
C LEU A 177 5.58 -16.00 -9.71
N SER A 178 4.78 -15.65 -10.72
CA SER A 178 3.49 -16.30 -10.98
C SER A 178 3.68 -17.66 -11.63
N SER A 179 4.53 -17.76 -12.65
CA SER A 179 4.91 -19.05 -13.24
C SER A 179 5.56 -19.96 -12.20
N LEU A 180 6.41 -19.39 -11.33
CA LEU A 180 7.05 -20.11 -10.23
C LEU A 180 6.03 -20.75 -9.26
N ILE A 181 5.06 -19.98 -8.75
CA ILE A 181 4.04 -20.52 -7.83
C ILE A 181 3.04 -21.44 -8.55
N SER A 182 2.69 -21.15 -9.80
CA SER A 182 1.79 -21.98 -10.61
C SER A 182 2.38 -23.38 -10.82
N ASP A 183 3.65 -23.47 -11.17
CA ASP A 183 4.32 -24.76 -11.38
C ASP A 183 4.55 -25.56 -10.09
N LEU A 184 4.63 -24.90 -8.92
CA LEU A 184 4.54 -25.58 -7.62
C LEU A 184 3.16 -26.22 -7.42
N TYR A 185 2.08 -25.48 -7.70
CA TYR A 185 0.71 -25.99 -7.57
C TYR A 185 0.37 -27.11 -8.55
N LYS A 186 0.92 -27.02 -9.77
CA LYS A 186 0.82 -28.06 -10.81
C LYS A 186 1.75 -29.25 -10.57
N LYS A 187 2.51 -29.26 -9.47
CA LYS A 187 3.48 -30.30 -9.10
C LYS A 187 4.57 -30.53 -10.15
N LYS A 188 4.88 -29.52 -10.98
CA LYS A 188 6.05 -29.53 -11.87
C LYS A 188 7.34 -29.23 -11.12
N LEU A 189 7.22 -28.48 -10.02
CA LEU A 189 8.27 -28.23 -9.04
C LEU A 189 7.94 -28.93 -7.72
N ASP A 190 8.97 -29.42 -7.04
CA ASP A 190 8.82 -30.00 -5.70
C ASP A 190 8.89 -28.92 -4.60
N ALA A 191 9.70 -27.88 -4.84
CA ALA A 191 9.87 -26.75 -3.94
C ALA A 191 10.11 -25.45 -4.72
N ILE A 192 9.90 -24.31 -4.07
CA ILE A 192 10.25 -22.98 -4.59
C ILE A 192 10.98 -22.17 -3.54
N ILE A 193 11.82 -21.25 -4.00
CA ILE A 193 12.39 -20.19 -3.19
C ILE A 193 11.71 -18.89 -3.55
N ILE A 194 11.11 -18.26 -2.55
CA ILE A 194 10.27 -17.08 -2.73
C ILE A 194 10.30 -16.21 -1.46
N SER A 195 10.08 -14.92 -1.63
CA SER A 195 9.93 -13.96 -0.53
C SER A 195 9.02 -14.50 0.57
N SER A 196 9.42 -14.35 1.84
CA SER A 196 8.67 -14.91 2.97
C SER A 196 7.24 -14.34 3.12
N ASN A 197 6.94 -13.22 2.47
CA ASN A 197 5.60 -12.62 2.42
C ASN A 197 4.71 -13.15 1.27
N TYR A 198 5.12 -14.20 0.54
CA TYR A 198 4.38 -14.77 -0.59
C TYR A 198 2.91 -15.06 -0.28
N LYS A 199 2.60 -15.49 0.94
CA LYS A 199 1.21 -15.72 1.39
C LYS A 199 0.34 -14.47 1.21
N VAL A 200 0.85 -13.30 1.59
CA VAL A 200 0.13 -12.02 1.43
C VAL A 200 0.01 -11.64 -0.05
N MET A 201 1.07 -11.89 -0.84
CA MET A 201 1.10 -11.57 -2.28
C MET A 201 0.05 -12.36 -3.07
N PHE A 202 -0.09 -13.65 -2.79
CA PHE A 202 -0.90 -14.56 -3.60
C PHE A 202 -2.31 -14.83 -3.03
N LYS A 203 -2.56 -14.64 -1.73
CA LYS A 203 -3.85 -14.97 -1.09
C LYS A 203 -5.06 -14.24 -1.68
N THR A 204 -4.87 -13.10 -2.33
CA THR A 204 -5.95 -12.36 -3.00
C THR A 204 -6.34 -12.95 -4.36
N ILE A 205 -5.53 -13.86 -4.90
CA ILE A 205 -5.82 -14.62 -6.11
C ILE A 205 -6.59 -15.87 -5.69
N GLU A 206 -7.78 -16.07 -6.25
CA GLU A 206 -8.72 -17.13 -5.85
C GLU A 206 -8.09 -18.53 -5.85
N THR A 207 -7.29 -18.83 -6.88
CA THR A 207 -6.52 -20.07 -7.03
C THR A 207 -5.62 -20.35 -5.82
N TYR A 208 -5.12 -19.30 -5.16
CA TYR A 208 -4.21 -19.36 -4.02
C TYR A 208 -4.86 -18.83 -2.74
N SER A 209 -6.20 -18.73 -2.69
CA SER A 209 -6.93 -18.19 -1.53
C SER A 209 -6.65 -18.96 -0.24
N LYS A 210 -6.34 -20.26 -0.35
CA LYS A 210 -5.97 -21.16 0.75
C LYS A 210 -4.47 -21.42 0.86
N ILE A 211 -3.63 -20.55 0.29
CA ILE A 211 -2.16 -20.71 0.29
C ILE A 211 -1.56 -20.88 1.70
N ASP A 212 -2.22 -20.33 2.73
CA ASP A 212 -1.81 -20.48 4.12
C ASP A 212 -1.85 -21.92 4.61
N GLU A 213 -2.82 -22.71 4.14
CA GLU A 213 -3.06 -24.12 4.48
C GLU A 213 -2.34 -25.05 3.50
N GLU A 214 -2.25 -24.65 2.23
CA GLU A 214 -1.77 -25.49 1.13
C GLU A 214 -0.26 -25.50 0.96
N THR A 215 0.45 -24.60 1.62
CA THR A 215 1.92 -24.50 1.57
C THR A 215 2.54 -24.50 2.96
N LYS A 216 3.76 -25.04 3.05
CA LYS A 216 4.59 -25.04 4.27
C LYS A 216 6.00 -24.56 3.97
N VAL A 217 6.59 -23.87 4.93
CA VAL A 217 7.95 -23.35 4.88
C VAL A 217 8.90 -24.35 5.52
N LEU A 218 9.95 -24.77 4.80
CA LEU A 218 10.97 -25.68 5.32
C LEU A 218 12.13 -24.92 5.97
N LYS A 219 12.49 -23.77 5.39
CA LYS A 219 13.58 -22.92 5.87
C LYS A 219 13.33 -21.48 5.44
N SER A 220 13.76 -20.54 6.26
CA SER A 220 13.81 -19.12 5.91
C SER A 220 15.19 -18.54 6.19
N LEU A 221 15.55 -17.54 5.42
CA LEU A 221 16.73 -16.70 5.65
C LEU A 221 16.27 -15.25 5.70
N GLU A 222 16.72 -14.53 6.72
CA GLU A 222 16.44 -13.11 6.89
C GLU A 222 17.75 -12.32 6.97
N LYS A 223 17.76 -11.13 6.36
CA LYS A 223 18.92 -10.25 6.38
C LYS A 223 18.50 -8.80 6.41
N THR A 224 19.16 -8.03 7.27
CA THR A 224 18.89 -6.60 7.42
C THR A 224 20.00 -5.79 6.76
N TYR A 225 19.63 -4.91 5.84
CA TYR A 225 20.53 -4.04 5.10
C TYR A 225 20.24 -2.58 5.43
N LYS A 226 21.25 -1.71 5.36
CA LYS A 226 20.98 -0.27 5.33
C LYS A 226 20.39 0.11 3.98
N LYS A 227 19.43 1.04 3.95
CA LYS A 227 18.84 1.56 2.69
C LYS A 227 19.92 2.05 1.72
N SER A 228 20.96 2.70 2.22
CA SER A 228 22.10 3.18 1.42
C SER A 228 22.98 2.09 0.79
N GLU A 229 22.86 0.84 1.25
CA GLU A 229 23.62 -0.30 0.72
C GLU A 229 22.87 -1.04 -0.37
N ILE A 230 21.54 -0.86 -0.48
CA ILE A 230 20.68 -1.56 -1.43
C ILE A 230 21.17 -1.37 -2.87
N ASN A 231 21.52 -0.14 -3.26
CA ASN A 231 22.03 0.14 -4.62
C ASN A 231 23.31 -0.63 -4.96
N LYS A 232 24.17 -0.84 -3.97
CA LYS A 232 25.41 -1.60 -4.18
C LYS A 232 25.12 -3.09 -4.36
N ILE A 233 24.02 -3.57 -3.77
CA ILE A 233 23.59 -4.96 -3.83
C ILE A 233 22.84 -5.24 -5.14
N THR A 234 21.91 -4.36 -5.52
CA THR A 234 21.02 -4.56 -6.67
C THR A 234 21.57 -3.97 -7.97
N GLY A 235 22.56 -3.07 -7.89
CA GLY A 235 23.03 -2.28 -9.02
C GLY A 235 22.01 -1.26 -9.54
N GLU A 236 20.93 -1.02 -8.80
CA GLU A 236 19.92 -0.03 -9.15
C GLU A 236 20.18 1.29 -8.43
N GLU A 237 19.92 2.42 -9.10
CA GLU A 237 19.86 3.70 -8.39
C GLU A 237 18.65 3.72 -7.45
N ASP A 238 18.89 4.11 -6.19
CA ASP A 238 17.83 4.40 -5.24
C ASP A 238 17.13 5.67 -5.70
N ILE A 239 16.11 5.48 -6.53
CA ILE A 239 15.20 6.50 -7.00
C ILE A 239 14.56 7.30 -5.85
N THR A 240 14.63 6.80 -4.60
CA THR A 240 14.03 7.43 -3.42
C THR A 240 15.00 8.30 -2.61
N LEU A 241 16.32 8.31 -2.88
CA LEU A 241 17.23 9.14 -2.06
C LEU A 241 17.34 10.58 -2.60
N ASN A 242 16.38 11.43 -2.25
CA ASN A 242 16.56 12.87 -2.38
C ASN A 242 17.66 13.35 -1.40
N LYS A 243 18.74 13.90 -1.95
CA LYS A 243 19.93 14.35 -1.19
C LYS A 243 19.72 15.65 -0.41
N ASN A 244 18.62 16.38 -0.64
CA ASN A 244 18.37 17.65 0.02
C ASN A 244 18.11 17.46 1.52
N SER A 245 18.75 18.27 2.37
CA SER A 245 18.59 18.18 3.83
C SER A 245 17.29 18.80 4.36
N SER A 246 16.52 19.50 3.54
CA SER A 246 15.29 20.21 3.93
C SER A 246 14.21 20.15 2.84
N ILE A 247 12.95 20.31 3.26
CA ILE A 247 11.75 20.28 2.40
C ILE A 247 11.33 21.71 2.04
N THR A 248 12.08 22.34 1.14
CA THR A 248 11.83 23.73 0.71
C THR A 248 11.37 23.85 -0.73
N GLU A 249 11.66 22.86 -1.56
CA GLU A 249 11.24 22.81 -2.97
C GLU A 249 10.00 21.94 -3.16
N PRO A 250 9.21 22.19 -4.22
CA PRO A 250 8.08 21.33 -4.56
C PRO A 250 8.51 19.87 -4.74
N PHE A 251 7.70 18.95 -4.23
CA PHE A 251 8.01 17.52 -4.28
C PHE A 251 6.76 16.66 -4.49
N THR A 252 7.01 15.43 -4.91
CA THR A 252 5.99 14.39 -5.04
C THR A 252 6.20 13.31 -3.98
N LEU A 253 5.12 12.93 -3.29
CA LEU A 253 5.03 11.87 -2.30
C LEU A 253 4.08 10.76 -2.78
N LEU A 254 4.55 9.52 -2.77
CA LEU A 254 3.71 8.35 -2.93
C LEU A 254 3.29 7.81 -1.55
N LEU A 255 2.01 7.92 -1.21
CA LEU A 255 1.42 7.32 -0.03
C LEU A 255 0.85 5.94 -0.40
N MET A 256 1.30 4.90 0.31
CA MET A 256 0.92 3.51 0.11
C MET A 256 0.22 2.96 1.35
N GLY A 257 -1.01 2.49 1.18
CA GLY A 257 -1.72 1.71 2.19
C GLY A 257 -1.40 0.22 2.01
N VAL A 258 -0.85 -0.40 3.05
CA VAL A 258 -0.53 -1.82 3.09
C VAL A 258 -1.61 -2.58 3.83
N ASP A 259 -2.18 -3.59 3.18
CA ASP A 259 -3.21 -4.46 3.74
C ASP A 259 -2.62 -5.48 4.72
N ALA A 260 -2.14 -4.98 5.87
CA ALA A 260 -1.61 -5.78 6.97
C ALA A 260 -2.42 -5.52 8.24
N THR A 261 -2.88 -6.59 8.88
CA THR A 261 -3.64 -6.56 10.15
C THR A 261 -2.72 -6.60 11.38
N GLY A 262 -1.41 -6.78 11.20
CA GLY A 262 -0.41 -6.71 12.26
C GLY A 262 -0.23 -5.29 12.84
N ASP A 263 0.20 -5.21 14.10
CA ASP A 263 0.48 -3.93 14.79
C ASP A 263 1.64 -3.14 14.17
N LYS A 264 2.58 -3.85 13.53
CA LYS A 264 3.77 -3.30 12.89
C LYS A 264 3.67 -3.51 11.39
N LEU A 265 4.26 -2.61 10.62
CA LEU A 265 4.59 -2.90 9.23
C LEU A 265 5.60 -4.06 9.24
N ASP A 266 5.18 -5.23 8.77
CA ASP A 266 6.04 -6.40 8.69
C ASP A 266 7.25 -6.15 7.76
N LYS A 267 8.29 -6.96 7.99
CA LYS A 267 9.58 -6.99 7.27
C LYS A 267 9.36 -6.88 5.76
N ASN A 268 10.05 -5.92 5.13
CA ASN A 268 9.87 -5.50 3.72
C ASN A 268 8.44 -5.73 3.18
N SER A 269 7.41 -5.41 3.96
CA SER A 269 6.03 -5.65 3.53
C SER A 269 5.74 -4.72 2.37
N THR A 270 5.72 -5.31 1.19
CA THR A 270 5.31 -4.68 -0.06
C THR A 270 3.82 -4.78 -0.27
N GLY A 271 3.07 -5.28 0.73
CA GLY A 271 1.71 -5.80 0.59
C GLY A 271 0.85 -5.05 -0.42
N ASN A 272 0.46 -5.76 -1.48
CA ASN A 272 -0.51 -5.52 -2.55
C ASN A 272 -0.72 -4.12 -3.16
N GLY A 273 -0.14 -3.03 -2.64
CA GLY A 273 -0.44 -1.68 -3.10
C GLY A 273 -1.95 -1.36 -3.12
N ASP A 274 -2.71 -1.82 -2.13
CA ASP A 274 -4.19 -1.77 -2.16
C ASP A 274 -4.79 -0.35 -2.08
N SER A 275 -3.97 0.60 -1.65
CA SER A 275 -4.22 2.04 -1.74
C SER A 275 -2.94 2.74 -2.20
N LEU A 276 -3.03 3.42 -3.34
CA LEU A 276 -1.96 4.23 -3.91
C LEU A 276 -2.46 5.65 -4.04
N MET A 277 -1.81 6.58 -3.36
CA MET A 277 -2.11 8.01 -3.46
C MET A 277 -0.85 8.78 -3.85
N LEU A 278 -0.90 9.44 -5.01
CA LEU A 278 0.17 10.30 -5.49
C LEU A 278 -0.15 11.75 -5.11
N ILE A 279 0.72 12.33 -4.28
CA ILE A 279 0.57 13.68 -3.75
C ILE A 279 1.68 14.54 -4.32
N THR A 280 1.35 15.71 -4.88
CA THR A 280 2.34 16.76 -5.12
C THR A 280 2.14 17.86 -4.09
N PHE A 281 3.20 18.41 -3.52
CA PHE A 281 3.12 19.49 -2.55
C PHE A 281 4.13 20.58 -2.86
N ASN A 282 3.69 21.83 -2.76
CA ASN A 282 4.52 23.00 -2.94
C ASN A 282 4.61 23.76 -1.60
N PRO A 283 5.74 23.63 -0.87
CA PRO A 283 5.94 24.29 0.42
C PRO A 283 5.85 25.83 0.35
N LYS A 284 6.13 26.43 -0.81
CA LYS A 284 6.14 27.89 -1.00
C LYS A 284 4.73 28.45 -1.15
N THR A 285 3.82 27.71 -1.77
CA THR A 285 2.43 28.15 -2.01
C THR A 285 1.41 27.46 -1.12
N LEU A 286 1.83 26.49 -0.29
CA LEU A 286 0.96 25.63 0.53
C LEU A 286 -0.17 24.96 -0.27
N ASN A 287 0.11 24.64 -1.54
CA ASN A 287 -0.82 23.93 -2.42
C ASN A 287 -0.39 22.47 -2.54
N ALA A 288 -1.37 21.58 -2.51
CA ALA A 288 -1.19 20.17 -2.80
C ALA A 288 -2.14 19.70 -3.89
N THR A 289 -1.73 18.69 -4.65
CA THR A 289 -2.68 17.85 -5.39
C THR A 289 -2.66 16.46 -4.79
N ILE A 290 -3.80 15.77 -4.78
CA ILE A 290 -3.88 14.38 -4.38
C ILE A 290 -4.63 13.57 -5.44
N LEU A 291 -4.04 12.44 -5.83
CA LEU A 291 -4.64 11.49 -6.77
C LEU A 291 -4.64 10.11 -6.14
N SER A 292 -5.81 9.50 -5.99
CA SER A 292 -5.89 8.06 -5.75
C SER A 292 -5.79 7.31 -7.08
N ILE A 293 -4.87 6.33 -7.16
CA ILE A 293 -4.71 5.43 -8.30
C ILE A 293 -5.45 4.13 -7.97
N PRO A 294 -6.49 3.75 -8.75
CA PRO A 294 -7.22 2.50 -8.53
C PRO A 294 -6.28 1.31 -8.63
N ARG A 295 -6.42 0.35 -7.72
CA ARG A 295 -5.48 -0.78 -7.59
C ARG A 295 -5.50 -1.70 -8.81
N ASP A 296 -6.64 -1.77 -9.50
CA ASP A 296 -6.85 -2.59 -10.70
C ASP A 296 -6.52 -1.80 -11.98
N SER A 297 -5.88 -0.63 -11.87
CA SER A 297 -5.43 0.17 -13.03
C SER A 297 -4.50 -0.65 -13.90
N TYR A 298 -4.89 -0.83 -15.16
CA TYR A 298 -4.16 -1.62 -16.14
C TYR A 298 -3.13 -0.72 -16.83
N VAL A 299 -1.86 -0.87 -16.42
CA VAL A 299 -0.75 0.01 -16.79
C VAL A 299 0.46 -0.81 -17.18
N TYR A 300 1.36 -0.21 -17.95
CA TYR A 300 2.64 -0.84 -18.26
C TYR A 300 3.51 -0.97 -17.00
N ILE A 301 3.97 -2.19 -16.71
CA ILE A 301 4.86 -2.47 -15.59
C ILE A 301 6.26 -2.76 -16.16
N PRO A 302 7.24 -1.85 -16.02
CA PRO A 302 8.54 -1.96 -16.68
C PRO A 302 9.25 -3.29 -16.45
N ASN A 303 9.24 -3.78 -15.22
CA ASN A 303 9.88 -5.05 -14.84
C ASN A 303 9.20 -6.29 -15.43
N MET A 304 7.96 -6.15 -15.92
CA MET A 304 7.24 -7.23 -16.58
C MET A 304 7.30 -7.13 -18.11
N GLY A 305 7.70 -5.99 -18.66
CA GLY A 305 7.71 -5.74 -20.10
C GLY A 305 6.32 -5.74 -20.76
N LYS A 306 5.22 -5.69 -19.98
CA LYS A 306 3.84 -5.71 -20.48
C LYS A 306 2.87 -4.98 -19.54
N GLU A 307 1.66 -4.68 -20.02
CA GLU A 307 0.62 -4.12 -19.17
C GLU A 307 0.00 -5.17 -18.23
N ASN A 308 -0.26 -4.74 -16.99
CA ASN A 308 -1.00 -5.51 -16.01
C ASN A 308 -1.61 -4.58 -14.94
N LYS A 309 -2.34 -5.13 -13.98
CA LYS A 309 -2.82 -4.41 -12.81
C LYS A 309 -1.66 -3.82 -12.03
N ILE A 310 -1.77 -2.54 -11.70
CA ILE A 310 -0.71 -1.81 -11.00
C ILE A 310 -0.34 -2.45 -9.65
N THR A 311 -1.27 -3.12 -8.97
CA THR A 311 -1.00 -3.90 -7.74
C THR A 311 0.10 -4.93 -7.90
N HIS A 312 0.26 -5.53 -9.08
CA HIS A 312 1.30 -6.52 -9.33
C HIS A 312 2.71 -5.91 -9.36
N ALA A 313 2.85 -4.59 -9.56
CA ALA A 313 4.14 -3.92 -9.44
C ALA A 313 4.72 -4.01 -8.01
N ALA A 314 3.85 -4.22 -7.01
CA ALA A 314 4.26 -4.36 -5.62
C ALA A 314 5.06 -5.65 -5.36
N TRP A 315 4.92 -6.68 -6.21
CA TRP A 315 5.65 -7.94 -6.04
C TRP A 315 7.16 -7.76 -6.10
N GLY A 316 7.65 -6.83 -6.91
CA GLY A 316 9.07 -6.51 -6.97
C GLY A 316 9.50 -5.34 -6.09
N GLY A 317 8.68 -4.94 -5.12
CA GLY A 317 9.09 -3.95 -4.12
C GLY A 317 8.59 -2.54 -4.35
N THR A 318 8.89 -1.69 -3.36
CA THR A 318 8.58 -0.25 -3.39
C THR A 318 9.13 0.43 -4.63
N ASN A 319 10.36 0.10 -5.02
CA ASN A 319 11.03 0.74 -6.16
C ASN A 319 10.33 0.41 -7.49
N HIS A 320 9.87 -0.82 -7.68
CA HIS A 320 9.14 -1.20 -8.90
C HIS A 320 7.76 -0.52 -8.96
N MET A 321 7.07 -0.41 -7.83
CA MET A 321 5.83 0.37 -7.74
C MET A 321 6.07 1.84 -8.11
N ILE A 322 7.12 2.46 -7.55
CA ILE A 322 7.47 3.84 -7.87
C ILE A 322 7.76 4.00 -9.36
N ARG A 323 8.65 3.17 -9.95
CA ARG A 323 8.94 3.23 -11.39
C ARG A 323 7.71 3.03 -12.26
N THR A 324 6.81 2.15 -11.86
CA THR A 324 5.54 1.91 -12.57
C THR A 324 4.68 3.18 -12.57
N ILE A 325 4.54 3.82 -11.41
CA ILE A 325 3.78 5.07 -11.28
C ILE A 325 4.47 6.23 -12.01
N GLU A 326 5.80 6.34 -11.94
CA GLU A 326 6.56 7.36 -12.67
C GLU A 326 6.39 7.20 -14.19
N ASN A 327 6.47 5.98 -14.73
CA ASN A 327 6.22 5.72 -16.14
C ASN A 327 4.76 6.02 -16.52
N PHE A 328 3.81 5.62 -15.68
CA PHE A 328 2.40 5.85 -15.91
C PHE A 328 2.04 7.35 -15.90
N THR A 329 2.54 8.08 -14.90
CA THR A 329 2.15 9.47 -14.63
C THR A 329 3.11 10.50 -15.24
N ASP A 330 4.31 10.12 -15.67
CA ASP A 330 5.36 11.07 -16.09
C ASP A 330 5.63 12.16 -15.03
N VAL A 331 5.56 11.77 -13.76
CA VAL A 331 5.84 12.61 -12.60
C VAL A 331 6.85 11.87 -11.73
N LYS A 332 8.00 12.51 -11.49
CA LYS A 332 9.05 11.97 -10.61
C LYS A 332 8.55 11.92 -9.17
N ILE A 333 8.75 10.79 -8.50
CA ILE A 333 8.43 10.59 -7.08
C ILE A 333 9.69 10.84 -6.26
N ASN A 334 9.63 11.81 -5.34
CA ASN A 334 10.75 12.14 -4.47
C ASN A 334 10.72 11.34 -3.16
N TYR A 335 9.52 11.12 -2.65
CA TYR A 335 9.30 10.51 -1.35
C TYR A 335 8.23 9.42 -1.41
N TYR A 336 8.33 8.46 -0.51
CA TYR A 336 7.28 7.49 -0.27
C TYR A 336 6.97 7.39 1.22
N MET A 337 5.75 6.97 1.51
CA MET A 337 5.28 6.69 2.86
C MET A 337 4.38 5.47 2.81
N LYS A 338 4.66 4.47 3.65
CA LYS A 338 3.82 3.29 3.83
C LYS A 338 3.12 3.36 5.17
N ILE A 339 1.85 2.97 5.20
CA ILE A 339 1.06 2.85 6.43
C ILE A 339 0.14 1.63 6.34
N ASN A 340 -0.02 0.90 7.45
CA ASN A 340 -0.96 -0.22 7.53
C ASN A 340 -2.30 0.23 8.16
N PHE A 341 -3.32 -0.63 8.14
CA PHE A 341 -4.65 -0.29 8.67
C PHE A 341 -4.62 0.13 10.14
N ARG A 342 -3.87 -0.58 10.97
CA ARG A 342 -3.75 -0.25 12.40
C ARG A 342 -3.06 1.09 12.62
N GLY A 343 -2.09 1.44 11.76
CA GLY A 343 -1.47 2.76 11.75
C GLY A 343 -2.48 3.87 11.49
N VAL A 344 -3.37 3.70 10.50
CA VAL A 344 -4.43 4.67 10.22
C VAL A 344 -5.38 4.82 11.41
N VAL A 345 -5.85 3.71 11.98
CA VAL A 345 -6.76 3.72 13.16
C VAL A 345 -6.12 4.47 14.33
N LYS A 346 -4.91 4.07 14.74
CA LYS A 346 -4.19 4.69 15.85
C LYS A 346 -3.92 6.18 15.59
N LEU A 347 -3.58 6.56 14.35
CA LEU A 347 -3.30 7.95 14.00
C LEU A 347 -4.56 8.81 14.14
N VAL A 348 -5.70 8.36 13.63
CA VAL A 348 -6.98 9.05 13.79
C VAL A 348 -7.37 9.15 15.27
N ASP A 349 -7.21 8.08 16.04
CA ASP A 349 -7.50 8.10 17.47
C ASP A 349 -6.57 9.05 18.25
N ALA A 350 -5.29 9.13 17.88
CA ALA A 350 -4.32 10.06 18.47
C ALA A 350 -4.64 11.54 18.13
N LEU A 351 -5.24 11.80 16.97
CA LEU A 351 -5.82 13.11 16.63
C LEU A 351 -7.11 13.39 17.42
N GLY A 352 -7.70 12.38 18.04
CA GLY A 352 -8.95 12.47 18.78
C GLY A 352 -10.18 12.26 17.90
N GLY A 353 -10.04 11.66 16.71
CA GLY A 353 -11.06 11.47 15.68
C GLY A 353 -11.03 12.54 14.59
N VAL A 354 -11.73 12.30 13.48
CA VAL A 354 -11.83 13.20 12.31
C VAL A 354 -13.28 13.49 11.96
N TYR A 355 -13.59 14.70 11.47
CA TYR A 355 -14.94 15.01 11.00
C TYR A 355 -15.09 14.74 9.50
N ILE A 356 -16.14 14.01 9.12
CA ILE A 356 -16.44 13.63 7.74
C ILE A 356 -17.94 13.73 7.49
N ASP A 357 -18.33 14.26 6.33
CA ASP A 357 -19.69 14.16 5.80
C ASP A 357 -19.86 12.83 5.07
N VAL A 358 -20.55 11.88 5.72
CA VAL A 358 -20.75 10.53 5.17
C VAL A 358 -21.89 10.61 4.14
N PRO A 359 -21.66 10.27 2.86
CA PRO A 359 -22.62 10.55 1.79
C PRO A 359 -23.86 9.65 1.82
N THR A 360 -23.74 8.44 2.39
CA THR A 360 -24.81 7.44 2.50
C THR A 360 -24.56 6.50 3.67
N ASP A 361 -25.62 5.86 4.15
CA ASP A 361 -25.49 4.74 5.09
C ASP A 361 -24.61 3.65 4.47
N MET A 362 -23.63 3.18 5.24
CA MET A 362 -22.65 2.21 4.75
C MET A 362 -22.11 1.35 5.88
N CYS A 363 -21.74 0.11 5.59
CA CYS A 363 -21.13 -0.79 6.56
C CYS A 363 -20.00 -1.61 5.92
N THR A 364 -18.91 -1.82 6.64
CA THR A 364 -17.83 -2.74 6.23
C THR A 364 -17.12 -3.31 7.47
N ASP A 365 -16.19 -4.24 7.27
CA ASP A 365 -15.48 -4.89 8.37
C ASP A 365 -14.50 -3.93 9.06
N ASN A 366 -14.25 -4.16 10.35
CA ASN A 366 -13.24 -3.44 11.12
C ASN A 366 -11.79 -3.75 10.68
N SER A 367 -10.81 -3.12 11.33
CA SER A 367 -9.37 -3.30 11.03
C SER A 367 -8.88 -4.74 11.18
N PHE A 368 -9.53 -5.54 12.02
CA PHE A 368 -9.19 -6.95 12.21
C PHE A 368 -9.87 -7.90 11.23
N ARG A 369 -10.79 -7.39 10.40
CA ARG A 369 -11.62 -8.18 9.48
C ARG A 369 -12.54 -9.18 10.19
N TYR A 370 -12.87 -8.92 11.46
CA TYR A 370 -13.92 -9.65 12.18
C TYR A 370 -14.86 -8.65 12.85
N GLY A 371 -16.13 -8.64 12.45
CA GLY A 371 -17.13 -7.69 12.94
C GLY A 371 -17.29 -6.45 12.04
N LYS A 372 -18.50 -5.88 12.08
CA LYS A 372 -18.98 -4.86 11.13
C LYS A 372 -19.06 -3.49 11.80
N ILE A 373 -18.53 -2.46 11.15
CA ILE A 373 -18.69 -1.05 11.52
C ILE A 373 -19.66 -0.41 10.53
N CYS A 374 -20.74 0.16 11.05
CA CYS A 374 -21.75 0.87 10.26
C CYS A 374 -21.70 2.36 10.53
N LEU A 375 -21.79 3.15 9.46
CA LEU A 375 -21.84 4.60 9.46
C LEU A 375 -23.19 5.04 8.90
N LYS A 376 -23.76 6.08 9.52
CA LYS A 376 -24.96 6.74 9.03
C LYS A 376 -24.60 7.91 8.13
N LYS A 377 -25.47 8.24 7.18
CA LYS A 377 -25.33 9.44 6.36
C LYS A 377 -25.28 10.71 7.23
N GLY A 378 -24.42 11.65 6.85
CA GLY A 378 -24.31 12.99 7.43
C GLY A 378 -22.97 13.31 8.06
N TYR A 379 -22.79 14.60 8.37
CA TYR A 379 -21.60 15.14 9.01
C TYR A 379 -21.47 14.67 10.45
N GLN A 380 -20.41 13.94 10.75
CA GLN A 380 -20.18 13.37 12.07
C GLN A 380 -18.69 13.20 12.36
N LYS A 381 -18.37 13.03 13.64
CA LYS A 381 -17.02 12.72 14.09
C LYS A 381 -16.79 11.21 14.07
N LEU A 382 -15.76 10.77 13.34
CA LEU A 382 -15.36 9.38 13.22
C LEU A 382 -14.11 9.12 14.06
N ASN A 383 -14.13 8.03 14.85
CA ASN A 383 -12.92 7.46 15.43
C ASN A 383 -12.11 6.66 14.39
N GLY A 384 -10.98 6.07 14.80
CA GLY A 384 -10.08 5.39 13.88
C GLY A 384 -10.71 4.21 13.12
N GLU A 385 -11.47 3.35 13.80
CA GLU A 385 -12.16 2.23 13.15
C GLU A 385 -13.26 2.70 12.19
N GLN A 386 -13.99 3.76 12.57
CA GLN A 386 -15.01 4.36 11.71
C GLN A 386 -14.40 5.04 10.48
N ALA A 387 -13.28 5.77 10.64
CA ALA A 387 -12.58 6.39 9.53
C ALA A 387 -11.97 5.35 8.58
N LEU A 388 -11.41 4.26 9.11
CA LEU A 388 -10.94 3.13 8.31
C LEU A 388 -12.11 2.46 7.56
N SER A 389 -13.24 2.24 8.23
CA SER A 389 -14.46 1.69 7.62
C SER A 389 -14.93 2.56 6.45
N PHE A 390 -14.97 3.88 6.63
CA PHE A 390 -15.27 4.83 5.56
C PHE A 390 -14.29 4.74 4.38
N ALA A 391 -12.98 4.68 4.65
CA ALA A 391 -11.92 4.57 3.64
C ALA A 391 -11.87 3.21 2.90
N ARG A 392 -12.47 2.16 3.48
CA ARG A 392 -12.49 0.81 2.90
C ARG A 392 -13.79 0.50 2.15
N ASN A 393 -14.86 1.26 2.36
CA ASN A 393 -16.14 0.95 1.75
C ASN A 393 -16.11 1.08 0.22
N ARG A 394 -16.59 0.05 -0.48
CA ARG A 394 -16.71 -0.02 -1.94
C ARG A 394 -18.16 -0.21 -2.38
N TYR A 395 -18.83 -1.17 -1.75
CA TYR A 395 -20.11 -1.71 -2.20
C TYR A 395 -21.31 -0.79 -1.96
N ALA A 396 -21.15 0.26 -1.13
CA ALA A 396 -22.18 1.27 -0.96
C ALA A 396 -22.33 2.21 -2.18
N PHE A 397 -21.47 2.09 -3.19
CA PHE A 397 -21.39 3.03 -4.31
C PHE A 397 -21.35 2.33 -5.66
N ALA A 398 -22.09 2.87 -6.64
CA ALA A 398 -22.08 2.37 -8.02
C ALA A 398 -20.69 2.47 -8.68
N THR A 399 -19.90 3.47 -8.30
CA THR A 399 -18.52 3.68 -8.79
C THR A 399 -17.47 2.86 -8.04
N GLY A 400 -17.88 2.06 -7.04
CA GLY A 400 -17.06 1.03 -6.39
C GLY A 400 -15.70 1.53 -5.90
N ASP A 401 -14.63 1.00 -6.50
CA ASP A 401 -13.25 1.29 -6.10
C ASP A 401 -12.85 2.76 -6.29
N LEU A 402 -13.45 3.45 -7.27
CA LEU A 402 -13.18 4.86 -7.51
C LEU A 402 -13.67 5.72 -6.35
N GLN A 403 -14.87 5.43 -5.84
CA GLN A 403 -15.36 6.14 -4.66
C GLN A 403 -14.55 5.79 -3.42
N ARG A 404 -14.08 4.54 -3.29
CA ARG A 404 -13.15 4.18 -2.22
C ARG A 404 -11.90 5.06 -2.25
N GLY A 405 -11.31 5.27 -3.43
CA GLY A 405 -10.18 6.18 -3.60
C GLY A 405 -10.50 7.63 -3.25
N VAL A 406 -11.71 8.12 -3.56
CA VAL A 406 -12.19 9.44 -3.13
C VAL A 406 -12.31 9.52 -1.60
N ASN A 407 -12.91 8.52 -0.96
CA ASN A 407 -13.07 8.46 0.49
C ASN A 407 -11.71 8.44 1.22
N GLN A 408 -10.71 7.74 0.67
CA GLN A 408 -9.35 7.75 1.19
C GLN A 408 -8.73 9.16 1.17
N GLN A 409 -8.94 9.91 0.09
CA GLN A 409 -8.48 11.29 -0.03
C GLN A 409 -9.16 12.21 1.00
N ILE A 410 -10.47 12.04 1.21
CA ILE A 410 -11.24 12.75 2.24
C ILE A 410 -10.68 12.47 3.63
N VAL A 411 -10.35 11.21 3.95
CA VAL A 411 -9.76 10.85 5.26
C VAL A 411 -8.39 11.50 5.44
N VAL A 412 -7.53 11.51 4.42
CA VAL A 412 -6.24 12.22 4.47
C VAL A 412 -6.42 13.71 4.72
N GLN A 413 -7.35 14.35 4.00
CA GLN A 413 -7.64 15.76 4.18
C GLN A 413 -8.21 16.07 5.58
N ALA A 414 -9.10 15.22 6.09
CA ALA A 414 -9.67 15.38 7.42
C ALA A 414 -8.61 15.22 8.51
N MET A 415 -7.70 14.24 8.40
CA MET A 415 -6.56 14.09 9.31
C MET A 415 -5.64 15.32 9.30
N LEU A 416 -5.33 15.85 8.11
CA LEU A 416 -4.51 17.06 7.99
C LEU A 416 -5.19 18.26 8.65
N ASN A 417 -6.50 18.41 8.47
CA ASN A 417 -7.26 19.49 9.10
C ASN A 417 -7.31 19.37 10.63
N GLU A 418 -7.32 18.16 11.19
CA GLU A 418 -7.28 17.94 12.64
C GLU A 418 -5.93 18.28 13.28
N LEU A 419 -4.84 18.41 12.51
CA LEU A 419 -3.54 18.81 13.06
C LEU A 419 -3.57 20.18 13.74
N LYS A 420 -4.48 21.10 13.34
CA LYS A 420 -4.64 22.40 13.99
C LYS A 420 -5.25 22.32 15.39
N ASN A 421 -5.90 21.20 15.71
CA ASN A 421 -6.60 20.98 16.96
C ASN A 421 -5.74 20.26 18.01
N ILE A 422 -4.44 20.06 17.75
CA ILE A 422 -3.52 19.48 18.73
C ILE A 422 -3.29 20.48 19.86
N LYS A 423 -3.74 20.15 21.08
CA LYS A 423 -3.75 21.07 22.23
C LYS A 423 -2.60 20.87 23.21
N SER A 424 -1.83 19.78 23.10
CA SER A 424 -0.80 19.44 24.08
C SER A 424 0.42 18.73 23.50
N ALA A 425 1.57 18.93 24.16
CA ALA A 425 2.81 18.23 23.83
C ALA A 425 2.68 16.70 24.01
N SER A 426 1.87 16.25 24.97
CA SER A 426 1.61 14.82 25.19
C SER A 426 0.90 14.20 23.98
N GLN A 427 -0.14 14.87 23.47
CA GLN A 427 -0.86 14.42 22.27
C GLN A 427 0.06 14.38 21.05
N ALA A 428 0.88 15.41 20.86
CA ALA A 428 1.87 15.45 19.77
C ALA A 428 2.87 14.27 19.86
N LEU A 429 3.34 13.93 21.06
CA LEU A 429 4.21 12.76 21.26
C LEU A 429 3.50 11.45 20.96
N THR A 430 2.23 11.28 21.36
CA THR A 430 1.44 10.08 21.02
C THR A 430 1.27 9.92 19.50
N ILE A 431 1.05 11.03 18.78
CA ILE A 431 0.98 11.02 17.32
C ILE A 431 2.33 10.59 16.73
N LEU A 432 3.44 11.18 17.17
CA LEU A 432 4.78 10.83 16.70
C LEU A 432 5.14 9.37 16.99
N ASP A 433 4.83 8.87 18.19
CA ASP A 433 5.06 7.48 18.60
C ASP A 433 4.25 6.53 17.69
N THR A 434 2.98 6.86 17.42
CA THR A 434 2.11 6.09 16.50
C THR A 434 2.66 6.06 15.08
N VAL A 435 3.04 7.22 14.54
CA VAL A 435 3.65 7.36 13.20
C VAL A 435 4.95 6.55 13.13
N SER A 436 5.81 6.63 14.15
CA SER A 436 7.08 5.91 14.18
C SER A 436 6.92 4.38 14.16
N GLU A 437 5.92 3.84 14.86
CA GLU A 437 5.71 2.39 14.92
C GLU A 437 5.08 1.82 13.64
N SER A 438 4.12 2.55 13.07
CA SER A 438 3.24 2.04 12.02
C SER A 438 3.53 2.58 10.61
N MET A 439 4.63 3.33 10.43
CA MET A 439 5.01 3.90 9.13
C MET A 439 6.43 3.51 8.70
N ASP A 440 6.67 3.52 7.39
CA ASP A 440 7.98 3.44 6.76
C ASP A 440 8.08 4.51 5.67
N THR A 441 9.24 5.17 5.59
CA THR A 441 9.48 6.25 4.64
C THR A 441 10.96 6.37 4.30
N ASN A 442 11.25 7.04 3.18
CA ASN A 442 12.58 7.47 2.79
C ASN A 442 12.94 8.90 3.24
N PHE A 443 12.05 9.62 3.95
CA PHE A 443 12.42 10.90 4.55
C PHE A 443 13.55 10.72 5.57
N THR A 444 14.59 11.54 5.45
CA THR A 444 15.62 11.64 6.50
C THR A 444 15.10 12.37 7.73
N THR A 445 15.70 12.14 8.90
CA THR A 445 15.36 12.84 10.14
C THR A 445 15.40 14.37 9.99
N LYS A 446 16.39 14.90 9.24
CA LYS A 446 16.50 16.34 8.96
C LYS A 446 15.35 16.86 8.09
N GLN A 447 14.96 16.12 7.05
CA GLN A 447 13.81 16.45 6.23
C GLN A 447 12.51 16.43 7.05
N LEU A 448 12.32 15.41 7.90
CA LEU A 448 11.17 15.35 8.81
C LEU A 448 11.12 16.55 9.77
N LEU A 449 12.25 16.92 10.35
CA LEU A 449 12.34 18.10 11.21
C LEU A 449 12.03 19.40 10.46
N SER A 450 12.40 19.53 9.18
CA SER A 450 12.12 20.73 8.39
C SER A 450 10.63 20.96 8.08
N PHE A 451 9.76 19.97 8.27
CA PHE A 451 8.31 20.20 8.23
C PHE A 451 7.82 21.13 9.35
N TYR A 452 8.63 21.35 10.39
CA TYR A 452 8.33 22.37 11.40
C TYR A 452 8.10 23.75 10.78
N ASP A 453 8.95 24.17 9.83
CA ASP A 453 8.84 25.50 9.22
C ASP A 453 7.57 25.63 8.39
N ILE A 454 7.20 24.55 7.67
CA ILE A 454 5.94 24.47 6.93
C ILE A 454 4.76 24.54 7.91
N PHE A 455 4.78 23.76 8.98
CA PHE A 455 3.71 23.72 9.98
C PHE A 455 3.54 25.07 10.67
N LYS A 456 4.64 25.74 11.02
CA LYS A 456 4.64 27.09 11.56
C LYS A 456 4.02 28.09 10.59
N THR A 457 4.47 28.09 9.34
CA THR A 457 3.94 28.97 8.27
C THR A 457 2.44 28.76 8.08
N VAL A 458 2.00 27.50 8.07
CA VAL A 458 0.59 27.11 7.97
C VAL A 458 -0.21 27.67 9.15
N LEU A 459 0.25 27.48 10.40
CA LEU A 459 -0.44 28.00 11.59
C LEU A 459 -0.50 29.53 11.63
N GLU A 460 0.56 30.21 11.18
CA GLU A 460 0.61 31.67 11.11
C GLU A 460 -0.31 32.23 10.01
N THR A 461 -0.48 31.50 8.91
CA THR A 461 -1.28 31.93 7.75
C THR A 461 -2.74 31.51 7.87
N SER A 462 -3.04 30.43 8.61
CA SER A 462 -4.39 29.91 8.76
C SER A 462 -5.23 30.82 9.66
N SER A 463 -6.21 31.51 9.08
CA SER A 463 -7.35 32.02 9.85
C SER A 463 -8.16 30.84 10.39
N THR A 464 -8.83 31.00 11.54
CA THR A 464 -9.53 29.92 12.30
C THR A 464 -10.44 29.02 11.45
N ASP A 465 -11.01 29.55 10.36
CA ASP A 465 -11.98 28.86 9.50
C ASP A 465 -11.41 28.33 8.16
N SER A 466 -10.11 28.49 7.90
CA SER A 466 -9.48 28.05 6.64
C SER A 466 -8.84 26.66 6.75
N ASN A 467 -8.79 25.92 5.62
CA ASN A 467 -8.03 24.67 5.52
C ASN A 467 -6.53 24.97 5.68
N LEU A 468 -5.82 24.12 6.42
CA LEU A 468 -4.37 24.29 6.69
C LEU A 468 -3.53 24.28 5.41
N ILE A 469 -3.92 23.44 4.46
CA ILE A 469 -3.27 23.28 3.16
C ILE A 469 -4.39 23.27 2.11
N ASN A 470 -4.20 23.98 0.99
CA ASN A 470 -5.15 23.91 -0.11
C ASN A 470 -4.87 22.65 -0.94
N ILE A 471 -5.71 21.63 -0.76
CA ILE A 471 -5.59 20.35 -1.45
C ILE A 471 -6.57 20.31 -2.62
N GLN A 472 -6.05 20.23 -3.84
CA GLN A 472 -6.82 19.93 -5.04
C GLN A 472 -6.95 18.42 -5.21
N GLN A 473 -8.16 17.91 -5.08
CA GLN A 473 -8.46 16.52 -5.37
C GLN A 473 -8.46 16.27 -6.89
N LEU A 474 -7.84 15.18 -7.31
CA LEU A 474 -7.76 14.72 -8.69
C LEU A 474 -8.51 13.38 -8.85
N TYR A 475 -9.04 13.12 -10.05
CA TYR A 475 -9.86 11.94 -10.32
C TYR A 475 -9.43 11.24 -11.61
N LEU A 476 -8.94 10.00 -11.51
CA LEU A 476 -8.57 9.18 -12.66
C LEU A 476 -9.79 8.41 -13.20
N ALA A 477 -10.55 9.05 -14.08
CA ALA A 477 -11.60 8.40 -14.87
C ALA A 477 -11.02 7.32 -15.80
N GLY A 478 -11.90 6.42 -16.25
CA GLY A 478 -11.52 5.19 -16.94
C GLY A 478 -12.73 4.29 -17.14
N SER A 479 -12.50 3.09 -17.66
CA SER A 479 -13.55 2.12 -17.96
C SER A 479 -13.11 0.71 -17.58
N SER A 480 -14.05 -0.10 -17.13
CA SER A 480 -13.78 -1.50 -16.79
C SER A 480 -13.66 -2.38 -18.02
N GLN A 481 -12.72 -3.32 -18.00
CA GLN A 481 -12.61 -4.36 -19.02
C GLN A 481 -12.14 -5.67 -18.39
N ASN A 482 -12.84 -6.77 -18.69
CA ASN A 482 -12.46 -8.10 -18.27
C ASN A 482 -11.44 -8.66 -19.27
N ILE A 483 -10.20 -8.87 -18.84
CA ILE A 483 -9.09 -9.31 -19.71
C ILE A 483 -8.54 -10.61 -19.15
N TYR A 484 -8.27 -11.58 -20.02
CA TYR A 484 -7.59 -12.80 -19.64
C TYR A 484 -6.18 -12.48 -19.16
N ASP A 485 -5.92 -12.81 -17.91
CA ASP A 485 -4.60 -12.72 -17.31
C ASP A 485 -3.92 -14.08 -17.41
N GLU A 486 -2.85 -14.12 -18.18
CA GLU A 486 -2.07 -15.34 -18.44
C GLU A 486 -1.45 -15.94 -17.18
N ARG A 487 -1.29 -15.14 -16.11
CA ARG A 487 -0.68 -15.58 -14.85
C ARG A 487 -1.70 -16.20 -13.91
N ALA A 488 -2.86 -15.58 -13.81
CA ALA A 488 -3.99 -16.11 -13.04
C ALA A 488 -4.75 -17.20 -13.81
N GLU A 489 -4.41 -17.42 -15.08
CA GLU A 489 -5.06 -18.36 -16.01
C GLU A 489 -6.57 -18.16 -16.10
N ARG A 490 -7.03 -16.92 -15.94
CA ARG A 490 -8.43 -16.57 -15.87
C ARG A 490 -8.67 -15.13 -16.27
N ILE A 491 -9.94 -14.83 -16.53
CA ILE A 491 -10.37 -13.48 -16.84
C ILE A 491 -10.43 -12.67 -15.54
N LEU A 492 -9.69 -11.56 -15.52
CA LEU A 492 -9.68 -10.63 -14.40
C LEU A 492 -10.37 -9.33 -14.78
N TYR A 493 -11.09 -8.73 -13.83
CA TYR A 493 -11.52 -7.34 -13.92
C TYR A 493 -10.29 -6.42 -13.96
N ASN A 494 -10.23 -5.52 -14.94
CA ASN A 494 -9.21 -4.48 -15.04
C ASN A 494 -9.86 -3.11 -15.20
N TYR A 495 -9.21 -2.09 -14.67
CA TYR A 495 -9.61 -0.69 -14.85
C TYR A 495 -8.70 -0.03 -15.88
N ILE A 496 -9.24 0.34 -17.04
CA ILE A 496 -8.49 0.97 -18.13
C ILE A 496 -8.51 2.49 -17.90
N PRO A 497 -7.37 3.13 -17.54
CA PRO A 497 -7.34 4.56 -17.30
C PRO A 497 -7.67 5.35 -18.57
N ASN A 498 -8.47 6.41 -18.43
CA ASN A 498 -8.78 7.30 -19.54
C ASN A 498 -7.59 8.23 -19.81
N GLN A 499 -7.09 8.25 -21.05
CA GLN A 499 -5.90 9.03 -21.39
C GLN A 499 -6.13 10.55 -21.30
N SER A 500 -7.33 11.04 -21.64
CA SER A 500 -7.68 12.46 -21.51
C SER A 500 -7.70 12.89 -20.03
N SER A 501 -8.26 12.04 -19.16
CA SER A 501 -8.24 12.24 -17.71
C SER A 501 -6.81 12.25 -17.17
N LEU A 502 -6.00 11.25 -17.55
CA LEU A 502 -4.60 11.16 -17.15
C LEU A 502 -3.82 12.40 -17.57
N ASN A 503 -3.96 12.89 -18.80
CA ASN A 503 -3.27 14.11 -19.25
C ASN A 503 -3.64 15.34 -18.40
N LYS A 504 -4.93 15.57 -18.11
CA LYS A 504 -5.37 16.66 -17.22
C LYS A 504 -4.76 16.57 -15.82
N ILE A 505 -4.65 15.35 -15.28
CA ILE A 505 -4.01 15.08 -13.99
C ILE A 505 -2.52 15.42 -14.06
N LYS A 506 -1.81 14.96 -15.10
CA LYS A 506 -0.38 15.25 -15.30
C LYS A 506 -0.13 16.76 -15.33
N ASP A 507 -0.96 17.50 -16.06
CA ASP A 507 -0.86 18.95 -16.15
C ASP A 507 -1.09 19.64 -14.80
N ALA A 508 -2.10 19.22 -14.05
CA ALA A 508 -2.38 19.76 -12.72
C ALA A 508 -1.22 19.51 -11.72
N MET A 509 -0.67 18.29 -11.73
CA MET A 509 0.48 17.93 -10.90
C MET A 509 1.73 18.73 -11.28
N LYS A 510 2.07 18.79 -12.57
CA LYS A 510 3.22 19.56 -13.07
C LYS A 510 3.08 21.06 -12.78
N LYS A 511 1.87 21.61 -12.89
CA LYS A 511 1.59 23.00 -12.51
C LYS A 511 1.85 23.24 -11.02
N ASN A 512 1.39 22.34 -10.14
CA ASN A 512 1.64 22.47 -8.70
C ASN A 512 3.14 22.36 -8.35
N LEU A 513 3.87 21.49 -9.05
CA LEU A 513 5.32 21.30 -8.91
C LEU A 513 6.15 22.45 -9.53
N SER A 514 5.56 23.28 -10.37
CA SER A 514 6.28 24.38 -11.00
C SER A 514 6.59 25.50 -10.00
N THR A 515 7.79 26.06 -10.07
CA THR A 515 8.22 27.21 -9.25
C THR A 515 7.64 28.54 -9.71
N THR A 516 6.97 28.56 -10.86
CA THR A 516 6.30 29.77 -11.38
C THR A 516 4.97 29.92 -10.66
N THR A 517 4.84 31.00 -9.87
CA THR A 517 3.64 31.38 -9.13
C THR A 517 2.47 31.73 -10.06
N LYS A 518 1.90 30.73 -10.74
CA LYS A 518 0.53 30.85 -11.26
C LYS A 518 -0.39 30.43 -10.13
N THR A 519 -0.97 31.42 -9.45
CA THR A 519 -2.09 31.23 -8.53
C THR A 519 -3.10 30.29 -9.20
N MET A 520 -3.48 29.22 -8.51
CA MET A 520 -4.61 28.40 -8.92
C MET A 520 -5.85 29.28 -8.81
N ILE A 521 -6.27 29.89 -9.93
CA ILE A 521 -7.55 30.60 -9.99
C ILE A 521 -8.63 29.53 -9.82
N LYS A 522 -9.29 29.53 -8.66
CA LYS A 522 -10.58 28.86 -8.51
C LYS A 522 -11.61 29.81 -9.09
N GLU A 523 -11.99 29.60 -10.34
CA GLU A 523 -13.18 30.25 -10.88
C GLU A 523 -14.38 29.58 -10.21
N MET A 524 -15.21 30.38 -9.54
CA MET A 524 -16.42 29.92 -8.88
C MET A 524 -17.59 30.36 -9.75
N ASP A 525 -18.20 29.40 -10.42
CA ASP A 525 -19.52 29.56 -11.02
C ASP A 525 -20.53 29.03 -10.01
N PHE A 526 -21.48 29.85 -9.58
CA PHE A 526 -22.48 29.45 -8.59
C PHE A 526 -23.88 29.73 -9.15
N ASP A 527 -24.72 28.71 -9.10
CA ASP A 527 -26.17 28.83 -9.21
C ASP A 527 -26.76 28.62 -7.81
N ILE A 528 -27.79 29.39 -7.45
CA ILE A 528 -28.47 29.27 -6.15
C ILE A 528 -29.24 27.95 -6.03
N GLU A 529 -29.64 27.35 -7.16
CA GLU A 529 -30.41 26.10 -7.18
C GLU A 529 -29.54 24.84 -7.16
N ASP A 530 -28.27 24.94 -7.56
CA ASP A 530 -27.33 23.82 -7.57
C ASP A 530 -26.38 23.84 -6.37
N LYS A 531 -26.28 22.71 -5.66
CA LYS A 531 -25.20 22.52 -4.68
C LYS A 531 -23.86 22.66 -5.40
N PHE A 532 -23.02 23.60 -4.97
CA PHE A 532 -21.65 23.76 -5.46
C PHE A 532 -20.86 22.44 -5.31
N GLU A 533 -20.65 21.75 -6.42
CA GLU A 533 -19.69 20.64 -6.49
C GLU A 533 -18.36 21.20 -6.99
N MET A 534 -17.29 21.08 -6.20
CA MET A 534 -15.94 21.39 -6.69
C MET A 534 -15.66 20.56 -7.94
N THR A 535 -15.44 21.23 -9.08
CA THR A 535 -15.04 20.56 -10.33
C THR A 535 -13.75 19.78 -10.10
N THR A 536 -13.87 18.45 -10.08
CA THR A 536 -12.73 17.56 -9.82
C THR A 536 -11.97 17.33 -11.13
N ILE A 537 -10.71 17.78 -11.17
CA ILE A 537 -9.86 17.65 -12.37
C ILE A 537 -9.71 16.17 -12.73
N GLY A 538 -9.95 15.85 -14.01
CA GLY A 538 -9.90 14.50 -14.53
C GLY A 538 -11.25 13.73 -14.51
N LYS A 539 -12.34 14.34 -14.03
CA LYS A 539 -13.69 13.72 -13.99
C LYS A 539 -14.55 14.00 -15.23
N THR A 540 -14.52 15.22 -15.78
CA THR A 540 -15.46 15.67 -16.84
C THR A 540 -14.74 16.18 -18.10
N GLY A 541 -15.50 16.32 -19.20
CA GLY A 541 -14.99 16.80 -20.50
C GLY A 541 -13.90 15.89 -21.06
N LEU A 542 -14.16 14.58 -21.09
CA LEU A 542 -13.21 13.54 -21.45
C LEU A 542 -13.60 12.89 -22.78
N SER A 543 -12.61 12.56 -23.59
CA SER A 543 -12.80 11.62 -24.71
C SER A 543 -13.15 10.22 -24.18
N ALA A 544 -13.82 9.40 -24.99
CA ALA A 544 -14.12 8.01 -24.63
C ALA A 544 -12.85 7.22 -24.29
N THR A 545 -12.93 6.31 -23.31
CA THR A 545 -11.82 5.42 -22.96
C THR A 545 -11.58 4.42 -24.09
N LYS A 546 -10.35 4.37 -24.60
CA LYS A 546 -9.95 3.37 -25.60
C LYS A 546 -9.77 2.02 -24.92
N LEU A 547 -10.65 1.07 -25.22
CA LEU A 547 -10.57 -0.31 -24.74
C LEU A 547 -9.71 -1.17 -25.67
N TYR A 548 -9.21 -2.29 -25.13
CA TYR A 548 -8.45 -3.27 -25.90
C TYR A 548 -9.38 -4.16 -26.73
N THR A 549 -8.88 -4.63 -27.87
CA THR A 549 -9.56 -5.69 -28.63
C THR A 549 -9.27 -7.04 -27.98
N LEU A 550 -10.33 -7.77 -27.64
CA LEU A 550 -10.23 -9.05 -26.93
C LEU A 550 -10.76 -10.20 -27.79
N LEU A 551 -10.11 -11.36 -27.67
CA LEU A 551 -10.49 -12.59 -28.36
C LEU A 551 -11.86 -13.09 -27.87
N PRO A 552 -12.85 -13.30 -28.76
CA PRO A 552 -14.13 -13.89 -28.39
C PRO A 552 -13.99 -15.36 -27.98
N ASN A 553 -15.01 -15.85 -27.29
CA ASN A 553 -15.29 -17.28 -27.26
C ASN A 553 -15.97 -17.69 -28.57
N PHE A 554 -15.26 -18.50 -29.35
CA PHE A 554 -15.73 -19.07 -30.61
C PHE A 554 -16.29 -20.48 -30.44
N VAL A 555 -16.17 -21.11 -29.27
CA VAL A 555 -16.72 -22.44 -29.03
C VAL A 555 -18.23 -22.44 -29.29
N GLY A 556 -18.69 -23.40 -30.09
CA GLY A 556 -20.07 -23.49 -30.56
C GLY A 556 -20.42 -22.60 -31.76
N LYS A 557 -19.49 -21.79 -32.27
CA LYS A 557 -19.67 -21.00 -33.49
C LYS A 557 -19.12 -21.72 -34.72
N ASN A 558 -19.56 -21.29 -35.90
CA ASN A 558 -19.02 -21.77 -37.16
C ASN A 558 -17.60 -21.23 -37.41
N ILE A 559 -16.73 -22.09 -37.94
CA ILE A 559 -15.32 -21.78 -38.20
C ILE A 559 -15.09 -20.60 -39.16
N ASP A 560 -15.98 -20.38 -40.13
CA ASP A 560 -15.83 -19.29 -41.10
C ASP A 560 -16.13 -17.92 -40.47
N TYR A 561 -17.08 -17.87 -39.53
CA TYR A 561 -17.28 -16.68 -38.69
C TYR A 561 -16.01 -16.35 -37.89
N ALA A 562 -15.38 -17.37 -37.28
CA ALA A 562 -14.15 -17.16 -36.51
C ALA A 562 -13.00 -16.68 -37.40
N LYS A 563 -12.79 -17.30 -38.57
CA LYS A 563 -11.78 -16.87 -39.56
C LYS A 563 -11.98 -15.42 -39.99
N SER A 564 -13.22 -15.05 -40.34
CA SER A 564 -13.55 -13.69 -40.76
C SER A 564 -13.23 -12.66 -39.67
N TRP A 565 -13.62 -12.95 -38.43
CA TRP A 565 -13.32 -12.09 -37.29
C TRP A 565 -11.81 -11.97 -37.03
N LEU A 566 -11.07 -13.09 -37.04
CA LEU A 566 -9.63 -13.14 -36.79
C LEU A 566 -8.85 -12.36 -37.84
N ASN A 567 -9.15 -12.59 -39.13
CA ASN A 567 -8.54 -11.87 -40.25
C ASN A 567 -8.78 -10.36 -40.16
N SER A 568 -10.01 -9.95 -39.82
CA SER A 568 -10.36 -8.53 -39.63
C SER A 568 -9.61 -7.86 -38.48
N ASN A 569 -9.08 -8.65 -37.54
CA ASN A 569 -8.28 -8.21 -36.40
C ASN A 569 -6.77 -8.51 -36.56
N GLY A 570 -6.33 -8.87 -37.77
CA GLY A 570 -4.91 -9.06 -38.11
C GLY A 570 -4.31 -10.40 -37.67
N ILE A 571 -5.11 -11.38 -37.28
CA ILE A 571 -4.65 -12.74 -36.94
C ILE A 571 -4.86 -13.65 -38.16
N THR A 572 -3.77 -14.04 -38.82
CA THR A 572 -3.81 -14.82 -40.07
C THR A 572 -3.31 -16.26 -39.93
N ASP A 573 -2.51 -16.58 -38.90
CA ASP A 573 -2.09 -17.96 -38.63
C ASP A 573 -3.21 -18.68 -37.87
N ILE A 574 -4.05 -19.41 -38.62
CA ILE A 574 -5.22 -20.13 -38.12
C ILE A 574 -5.05 -21.61 -38.46
N LYS A 575 -4.89 -22.45 -37.44
CA LYS A 575 -4.75 -23.91 -37.58
C LYS A 575 -6.08 -24.58 -37.22
N ILE A 576 -6.46 -25.59 -37.99
CA ILE A 576 -7.73 -26.29 -37.81
C ILE A 576 -7.44 -27.78 -37.75
N GLU A 577 -7.90 -28.41 -36.68
CA GLU A 577 -7.87 -29.85 -36.46
C GLU A 577 -9.32 -30.34 -36.47
N TYR A 578 -9.63 -31.32 -37.31
CA TYR A 578 -10.97 -31.90 -37.38
C TYR A 578 -11.08 -33.08 -36.39
N GLU A 579 -12.23 -33.19 -35.73
CA GLU A 579 -12.53 -34.22 -34.75
C GLU A 579 -13.99 -34.69 -34.93
N GLU A 580 -14.23 -36.00 -34.96
CA GLU A 580 -15.57 -36.56 -35.06
C GLU A 580 -16.45 -36.06 -33.91
N SER A 581 -17.64 -35.57 -34.24
CA SER A 581 -18.57 -35.05 -33.24
C SER A 581 -20.02 -35.14 -33.71
N ASP A 582 -20.94 -35.24 -32.75
CA ASP A 582 -22.39 -35.16 -33.00
C ASP A 582 -22.86 -33.73 -33.34
N LYS A 583 -21.96 -32.73 -33.26
CA LYS A 583 -22.26 -31.34 -33.61
C LYS A 583 -22.25 -31.14 -35.13
N ALA A 584 -22.91 -30.07 -35.57
CA ALA A 584 -22.93 -29.69 -36.97
C ALA A 584 -21.52 -29.48 -37.53
N ASP A 585 -21.31 -29.90 -38.79
CA ASP A 585 -20.04 -29.77 -39.49
C ASP A 585 -19.53 -28.32 -39.48
N GLY A 586 -18.24 -28.14 -39.23
CA GLY A 586 -17.63 -26.80 -39.12
C GLY A 586 -17.88 -26.07 -37.79
N THR A 587 -18.52 -26.71 -36.80
CA THR A 587 -18.70 -26.14 -35.44
C THR A 587 -17.41 -26.23 -34.64
N ILE A 588 -16.95 -25.11 -34.07
CA ILE A 588 -15.76 -25.10 -33.20
C ILE A 588 -16.08 -25.81 -31.88
N LEU A 589 -15.32 -26.86 -31.59
CA LEU A 589 -15.38 -27.65 -30.36
C LEU A 589 -14.52 -27.03 -29.26
N THR A 590 -13.29 -26.64 -29.60
CA THR A 590 -12.34 -26.00 -28.68
C THR A 590 -11.47 -24.99 -29.42
N GLN A 591 -10.91 -24.06 -28.67
CA GLN A 591 -9.91 -23.09 -29.15
C GLN A 591 -8.68 -23.15 -28.25
N SER A 592 -7.48 -23.06 -28.84
CA SER A 592 -6.21 -23.18 -28.11
C SER A 592 -5.91 -21.96 -27.23
N LEU A 593 -6.48 -20.80 -27.56
CA LEU A 593 -6.32 -19.57 -26.81
C LEU A 593 -7.60 -19.22 -26.04
N PRO A 594 -7.49 -18.81 -24.77
CA PRO A 594 -8.65 -18.49 -23.95
C PRO A 594 -9.38 -17.22 -24.43
N GLU A 595 -10.68 -17.17 -24.20
CA GLU A 595 -11.47 -15.95 -24.41
C GLU A 595 -10.92 -14.78 -23.59
N ALA A 596 -11.24 -13.56 -24.00
CA ALA A 596 -10.76 -12.32 -23.40
C ALA A 596 -9.23 -12.10 -23.44
N LYS A 597 -8.46 -12.95 -24.15
CA LYS A 597 -7.04 -12.68 -24.43
C LYS A 597 -6.91 -11.46 -25.34
N ARG A 598 -5.97 -10.58 -25.02
CA ARG A 598 -5.65 -9.42 -25.84
C ARG A 598 -5.16 -9.85 -27.23
N VAL A 599 -5.81 -9.34 -28.27
CA VAL A 599 -5.50 -9.67 -29.67
C VAL A 599 -4.06 -9.27 -30.03
N ASP A 600 -3.59 -8.13 -29.53
CA ASP A 600 -2.26 -7.62 -29.80
C ASP A 600 -1.12 -8.43 -29.14
N TYR A 601 -1.46 -9.41 -28.29
CA TYR A 601 -0.53 -10.38 -27.73
C TYR A 601 -0.57 -11.76 -28.41
N ILE A 602 -1.38 -11.94 -29.44
CA ILE A 602 -1.46 -13.20 -30.19
C ILE A 602 -0.40 -13.18 -31.30
N LYS A 603 0.73 -13.87 -31.07
CA LYS A 603 1.84 -13.96 -32.04
C LYS A 603 1.88 -15.29 -32.80
N ASP A 604 1.58 -16.40 -32.13
CA ASP A 604 1.75 -17.75 -32.66
C ASP A 604 0.49 -18.33 -33.34
N GLY A 605 -0.44 -17.44 -33.71
CA GLY A 605 -1.72 -17.82 -34.27
C GLY A 605 -2.69 -18.44 -33.26
N ILE A 606 -3.73 -19.10 -33.77
CA ILE A 606 -4.74 -19.81 -32.98
C ILE A 606 -5.07 -21.16 -33.63
N THR A 607 -5.26 -22.18 -32.80
CA THR A 607 -5.68 -23.51 -33.24
C THR A 607 -7.11 -23.75 -32.79
N PHE A 608 -7.95 -24.26 -33.68
CA PHE A 608 -9.30 -24.72 -33.37
C PHE A 608 -9.40 -26.22 -33.57
N LYS A 609 -10.12 -26.90 -32.66
CA LYS A 609 -10.71 -28.20 -32.96
C LYS A 609 -12.12 -28.01 -33.48
N VAL A 610 -12.45 -28.61 -34.61
CA VAL A 610 -13.70 -28.39 -35.32
C VAL A 610 -14.41 -29.72 -35.55
N ALA A 611 -15.73 -29.74 -35.38
CA ALA A 611 -16.56 -30.90 -35.61
C ALA A 611 -16.53 -31.29 -37.09
N GLU A 612 -16.27 -32.57 -37.35
CA GLU A 612 -16.50 -33.25 -38.61
C GLU A 612 -17.59 -34.31 -38.41
N LYS A 613 -18.53 -34.39 -39.34
CA LYS A 613 -19.69 -35.27 -39.21
C LYS A 613 -19.23 -36.73 -39.30
N LYS A 614 -19.63 -37.55 -38.34
CA LYS A 614 -19.42 -39.00 -38.40
C LYS A 614 -20.18 -39.57 -39.60
N GLU A 615 -19.48 -40.20 -40.55
CA GLU A 615 -20.15 -40.97 -41.61
C GLU A 615 -20.89 -42.14 -40.94
N GLU A 616 -22.22 -42.11 -40.95
CA GLU A 616 -23.00 -43.33 -40.74
C GLU A 616 -22.70 -44.26 -41.91
N VAL A 617 -21.95 -45.33 -41.64
CA VAL A 617 -21.87 -46.48 -42.55
C VAL A 617 -23.28 -47.07 -42.60
N ILE A 618 -24.05 -46.68 -43.62
CA ILE A 618 -25.27 -47.38 -43.96
C ILE A 618 -24.81 -48.72 -44.56
N GLU A 619 -24.83 -49.79 -43.76
CA GLU A 619 -24.77 -51.14 -44.31
C GLU A 619 -25.95 -51.32 -45.26
N PRO A 620 -25.74 -51.77 -46.51
CA PRO A 620 -26.83 -51.99 -47.44
C PRO A 620 -27.73 -53.09 -46.90
N THR A 621 -28.98 -52.77 -46.60
CA THR A 621 -30.02 -53.75 -46.32
C THR A 621 -30.23 -54.62 -47.57
N GLU A 622 -30.06 -55.93 -47.40
CA GLU A 622 -30.33 -56.93 -48.43
C GLU A 622 -31.78 -56.81 -48.96
N PRO A 623 -32.00 -57.04 -50.27
CA PRO A 623 -33.33 -57.03 -50.85
C PRO A 623 -34.08 -58.31 -50.44
N ASN A 624 -35.12 -58.17 -49.61
CA ASN A 624 -36.10 -59.23 -49.39
C ASN A 624 -36.98 -59.40 -50.62
N ASN A 625 -36.91 -60.58 -51.22
CA ASN A 625 -37.80 -61.03 -52.30
C ASN A 625 -39.18 -61.43 -51.69
N PRO A 626 -40.29 -61.32 -52.44
CA PRO A 626 -41.63 -61.44 -51.90
C PRO A 626 -42.13 -62.89 -51.94
N GLU A 627 -42.85 -63.32 -50.90
CA GLU A 627 -43.79 -64.44 -50.99
C GLU A 627 -45.16 -64.03 -50.45
N GLU A 628 -46.16 -64.36 -51.27
CA GLU A 628 -47.60 -64.32 -51.10
C GLU A 628 -48.02 -64.92 -49.74
N GLY A 629 -48.92 -64.33 -48.95
CA GLY A 629 -50.31 -64.06 -49.29
C GLY A 629 -51.19 -65.00 -48.46
N ASN A 630 -51.87 -64.48 -47.42
CA ASN A 630 -53.22 -64.94 -47.13
C ASN A 630 -54.02 -63.95 -46.28
N THR A 631 -55.23 -63.71 -46.77
CA THR A 631 -56.28 -62.80 -46.33
C THR A 631 -56.99 -63.23 -45.05
N THR A 632 -57.38 -62.26 -44.23
CA THR A 632 -58.76 -62.16 -43.71
C THR A 632 -59.08 -60.75 -43.24
N GLU A 633 -60.13 -60.18 -43.83
CA GLU A 633 -60.80 -58.94 -43.44
C GLU A 633 -61.52 -59.09 -42.09
N ASN A 634 -61.55 -58.02 -41.30
CA ASN A 634 -62.81 -57.52 -40.75
C ASN A 634 -62.70 -56.04 -40.32
N THR A 635 -63.64 -55.27 -40.87
CA THR A 635 -64.22 -53.96 -40.51
C THR A 635 -64.23 -53.65 -39.00
N GLU A 636 -64.13 -52.41 -38.50
CA GLU A 636 -65.02 -51.26 -38.77
C GLU A 636 -64.51 -49.94 -38.09
N LYS A 637 -64.63 -48.83 -38.84
CA LYS A 637 -64.78 -47.36 -38.56
C LYS A 637 -64.11 -46.58 -37.38
N PRO A 638 -63.94 -45.23 -37.57
CA PRO A 638 -63.11 -44.34 -36.76
C PRO A 638 -63.90 -43.42 -35.81
N GLU A 639 -63.26 -42.94 -34.73
CA GLU A 639 -63.69 -41.77 -33.97
C GLU A 639 -62.57 -40.71 -33.88
N THR A 640 -62.97 -39.49 -34.25
CA THR A 640 -62.27 -38.21 -34.14
C THR A 640 -62.22 -37.69 -32.69
N PRO A 641 -61.37 -36.68 -32.41
CA PRO A 641 -60.93 -36.32 -31.05
C PRO A 641 -61.82 -35.26 -30.38
N THR A 642 -61.76 -35.20 -29.05
CA THR A 642 -62.30 -34.09 -28.25
C THR A 642 -61.18 -33.45 -27.40
N PRO A 643 -61.16 -32.11 -27.26
CA PRO A 643 -60.15 -31.35 -26.51
C PRO A 643 -60.64 -30.90 -25.12
N GLU A 644 -59.73 -30.77 -24.16
CA GLU A 644 -59.94 -29.97 -22.92
C GLU A 644 -58.60 -29.25 -22.64
N GLU A 645 -58.51 -27.92 -22.78
CA GLU A 645 -59.00 -26.81 -21.95
C GLU A 645 -58.10 -26.47 -20.75
N ASN A 646 -57.47 -25.30 -20.90
CA ASN A 646 -56.92 -24.34 -19.94
C ASN A 646 -56.93 -24.65 -18.43
N THR A 647 -55.81 -24.31 -17.79
CA THR A 647 -55.86 -23.49 -16.57
C THR A 647 -54.60 -22.62 -16.45
N GLU A 648 -54.83 -21.31 -16.46
CA GLU A 648 -53.94 -20.30 -15.89
C GLU A 648 -53.85 -20.52 -14.39
N GLU A 649 -52.66 -20.32 -13.79
CA GLU A 649 -52.60 -19.62 -12.52
C GLU A 649 -51.26 -18.89 -12.33
N GLN A 650 -51.40 -17.62 -11.98
CA GLN A 650 -50.34 -16.67 -11.66
C GLN A 650 -49.86 -16.81 -10.20
N ASN A 651 -48.68 -16.23 -9.98
CA ASN A 651 -48.20 -15.48 -8.79
C ASN A 651 -47.20 -16.13 -7.81
N ASN A 652 -46.01 -15.51 -7.86
CA ASN A 652 -45.23 -14.89 -6.78
C ASN A 652 -44.80 -15.69 -5.54
N GLU A 653 -43.48 -15.77 -5.32
CA GLU A 653 -42.73 -14.86 -4.41
C GLU A 653 -41.22 -14.83 -4.74
#